data_AF-A0A7S6MZ29-F1
#
_entry.id   AF-A0A7S6MZ29-F1
#
_cell.length_a   1.000
_cell.length_b   1.000
_cell.length_c   1.000
_cell.angle_alpha   90.00
_cell.angle_beta   90.00
_cell.angle_gamma   90.00
#
_symmetry.space_group_name_H-M   'P 1'
#
loop_
_entity.id
_entity.type
_entity.pdbx_description
1 polymer ?
#
loop_
_entity_poly.entity_id
_entity_poly.type
_entity_poly.pdbx_seq_one_letter_code
_entity_poly.pdbx_strand_id
1 'polypeptide(L)'
;MKKNIWLKPVLSRVTLFSLALLLTGAYYGDGGKRHNLQKATALNSYLIDINNLVLPVNNRGILADQNIGNISGGIYDSLVVLFSGGFFLSGESNGADWANGVMSASRIEDYREGPVGSNQNDPRNRLYILSSQDRAFSESWQNWKEAVALGADYYDGNGDNRYDPVDLNGDGKWNPDEDRPDLIGDLTVWCVYNDGVPKNLRRFNNINPQGIEIHQSVFGFASRGTIGNMLFVRYRLINRGTVAERIDSVYFSAVTDPDIGDYTDDLVGCDTLLSAGFAYNRTPDGQYGVNAPAFLNDFFQGPVVYIPGETFIDADGNGLFDLGETPLTEAYNVRGFYKGIDTIPGAKNLPLTSFTQYISSHPTIGDPSFYHELINYQKGGRYRDGTPIDPCRWFFSNGPSDSANCGTWDPKFMYSGDPLTYSGWLNTSPVDQRMMLNTGPFVLRANEPVDIVVGYVVGRSSLSSIESLREVKKNDIVAQYLFDLNFPTPPQPPDVAVDVRTGDGFIDLTWNTADFINFRAVDTILDIDRRVQGFYITGYRTNNRAQETGGIVNAKLLGSYGVKNQIHTIFQKQSNGAITTYFERPAEQFLLDTLIYGNPAEGRIRVRITEDPFTGIPLVKGKEYYFSVTSFTLNHRVIKNRATNTYGPEGDYIDDRNIAIDEFDNAIVRVVYGTDMYSPAADIGQGKRAAGFAGTGGVKFLTVDNSGLTGDSYTVEFKGDTATLPYSASYSLKNNRTGAYLITGSKSYNFDTTNYAGKVTEGFILKVKDVAPTVSTDAQQTYTPAANKWFVDLNLLTASLGAVYSGRDIAGVGGSATLGNRQSTITKANHLRAIEVRFGQPGKAYRYMNGFVGTSALSRRNSFKYAAGLNGTDVLPSRGGAMGQFGVGFVDVPFQVWVKDSVYGEERQLAVGFVEKSANLPGGNPDGNWFPGTDVTQSLEAIIVFDANYDASGSQIEYTGGVFGSDSAWADIRGYQFPASATTVTDEQKRIAASPLFNAMYVISLSALTATSTFTAGDVFRVPVGTYPYTDADSYTFSTKQGGALTDAEQKDLFNKVNVYPNPLFAYNPATSYDRTLSPDDPYVTFTNLPADVTIRIYTVSGALIRTLTEADKTDGPSSPFLRWDLKNESRRRVASGMYMAIVSSPGFGEKILKLGIVQPMKQITR
;
A
#
# COMPACT_ATOMS: atom_id res chain seq x y z
N MET A 1 -10.99 28.65 45.16
CA MET A 1 -12.20 28.75 46.01
C MET A 1 -12.28 30.17 46.57
N LYS A 2 -13.38 30.93 46.53
CA LYS A 2 -14.73 30.77 45.91
C LYS A 2 -15.23 32.13 45.39
N LYS A 3 -15.95 32.16 44.26
CA LYS A 3 -16.88 33.19 43.70
C LYS A 3 -17.40 32.61 42.35
N ASN A 4 -18.62 32.86 41.84
CA ASN A 4 -19.88 33.36 42.42
C ASN A 4 -21.08 32.95 41.52
N ILE A 5 -22.30 32.90 42.10
CA ILE A 5 -23.64 33.34 41.59
C ILE A 5 -23.89 33.26 40.05
N TRP A 6 -24.81 32.47 39.43
CA TRP A 6 -26.26 32.12 39.58
C TRP A 6 -27.20 32.80 38.53
N LEU A 7 -28.23 32.05 38.04
CA LEU A 7 -29.46 32.44 37.26
C LEU A 7 -29.43 32.80 35.73
N LYS A 8 -29.86 31.83 34.89
CA LYS A 8 -31.04 31.75 33.95
C LYS A 8 -31.84 33.05 33.56
N PRO A 9 -32.69 33.07 32.49
CA PRO A 9 -32.78 32.27 31.23
C PRO A 9 -33.26 33.05 29.93
N VAL A 10 -33.61 32.32 28.84
CA VAL A 10 -34.46 32.69 27.65
C VAL A 10 -33.79 33.27 26.38
N LEU A 11 -34.43 33.00 25.22
CA LEU A 11 -33.98 33.13 23.82
C LEU A 11 -33.69 34.56 23.32
N SER A 12 -32.73 34.72 22.41
CA SER A 12 -33.00 35.28 21.07
C SER A 12 -31.91 34.93 20.02
N ARG A 13 -32.10 35.39 18.78
CA ARG A 13 -31.45 35.01 17.51
C ARG A 13 -30.02 35.58 17.32
N VAL A 14 -29.20 34.89 16.49
CA VAL A 14 -28.08 35.40 15.66
C VAL A 14 -26.92 36.05 16.47
N THR A 15 -25.68 35.57 16.39
CA THR A 15 -24.87 35.45 15.16
C THR A 15 -23.98 34.21 15.15
N LEU A 16 -23.94 33.51 14.01
CA LEU A 16 -22.94 32.48 13.72
C LEU A 16 -21.65 33.15 13.24
N PHE A 17 -20.70 33.38 14.14
CA PHE A 17 -19.33 33.72 13.75
C PHE A 17 -18.51 32.45 13.62
N SER A 18 -18.26 32.05 12.38
CA SER A 18 -17.45 30.89 12.03
C SER A 18 -15.98 31.12 12.33
N LEU A 19 -15.45 30.50 13.39
CA LEU A 19 -14.01 30.32 13.54
C LEU A 19 -13.57 29.06 12.77
N ALA A 20 -13.64 29.15 11.44
CA ALA A 20 -13.02 28.16 10.56
C ALA A 20 -11.49 28.33 10.67
N LEU A 21 -10.85 27.47 11.46
CA LEU A 21 -9.38 27.46 11.54
C LEU A 21 -8.85 26.93 10.21
N LEU A 22 -8.26 27.80 9.39
CA LEU A 22 -7.77 27.43 8.07
C LEU A 22 -6.59 26.45 8.19
N LEU A 23 -6.84 25.18 7.86
CA LEU A 23 -5.80 24.23 7.48
C LEU A 23 -5.34 24.49 6.02
N THR A 24 -4.99 25.74 5.73
CA THR A 24 -4.25 26.09 4.51
C THR A 24 -2.79 25.74 4.73
N GLY A 25 -2.46 24.46 4.55
CA GLY A 25 -1.07 24.01 4.40
C GLY A 25 -0.49 24.61 3.13
N ALA A 26 0.28 25.69 3.25
CA ALA A 26 0.88 26.39 2.12
C ALA A 26 2.06 25.58 1.57
N TYR A 27 1.80 24.73 0.58
CA TYR A 27 2.83 23.99 -0.16
C TYR A 27 3.72 24.93 -0.97
N TYR A 28 4.92 25.25 -0.45
CA TYR A 28 5.93 26.09 -1.10
C TYR A 28 7.34 25.50 -0.97
N GLY A 29 7.69 24.59 -1.89
CA GLY A 29 9.07 24.17 -2.22
C GLY A 29 9.82 23.29 -1.20
N ASP A 30 10.63 22.29 -1.61
CA ASP A 30 10.70 21.66 -2.93
C ASP A 30 11.37 20.27 -2.87
N GLY A 31 11.19 19.47 -3.93
CA GLY A 31 11.77 18.13 -4.08
C GLY A 31 10.78 17.09 -4.63
N GLY A 32 10.52 17.12 -5.95
CA GLY A 32 9.63 16.16 -6.62
C GLY A 32 8.15 16.50 -6.52
N LYS A 33 7.77 17.71 -6.97
CA LYS A 33 6.39 18.27 -6.86
C LYS A 33 5.30 17.54 -7.65
N ARG A 34 5.62 16.77 -8.69
CA ARG A 34 4.64 16.39 -9.75
C ARG A 34 4.76 14.92 -10.15
N HIS A 35 3.81 14.11 -9.67
CA HIS A 35 3.62 12.69 -10.05
C HIS A 35 2.38 12.44 -10.92
N ASN A 36 1.51 13.44 -11.11
CA ASN A 36 0.39 13.36 -12.06
C ASN A 36 0.87 13.83 -13.43
N LEU A 37 1.24 12.89 -14.31
CA LEU A 37 1.63 13.18 -15.69
C LEU A 37 0.41 13.69 -16.47
N GLN A 38 0.32 15.01 -16.68
CA GLN A 38 -0.88 15.64 -17.24
C GLN A 38 -0.98 15.40 -18.75
N LYS A 39 -1.84 14.46 -19.13
CA LYS A 39 -2.10 14.13 -20.53
C LYS A 39 -3.25 14.94 -21.09
N ALA A 40 -2.94 15.87 -21.99
CA ALA A 40 -3.90 16.53 -22.87
C ALA A 40 -3.63 16.10 -24.32
N THR A 41 -4.66 16.03 -25.15
CA THR A 41 -4.50 15.74 -26.59
C THR A 41 -3.95 16.97 -27.30
N ALA A 42 -2.62 17.11 -27.29
CA ALA A 42 -1.92 18.19 -27.94
C ALA A 42 -1.95 18.02 -29.47
N LEU A 43 -2.53 19.00 -30.18
CA LEU A 43 -2.41 19.08 -31.63
C LEU A 43 -1.01 19.58 -32.02
N ASN A 44 -0.63 20.77 -31.55
CA ASN A 44 0.58 21.46 -32.03
C ASN A 44 1.66 21.65 -30.95
N SER A 45 1.28 21.87 -29.68
CA SER A 45 2.23 22.10 -28.58
C SER A 45 1.81 21.40 -27.29
N TYR A 46 2.79 20.98 -26.50
CA TYR A 46 2.62 20.25 -25.24
C TYR A 46 3.58 20.78 -24.18
N LEU A 47 3.16 20.71 -22.92
CA LEU A 47 4.00 21.08 -21.78
C LEU A 47 4.53 19.78 -21.16
N ILE A 48 5.80 19.49 -21.38
CA ILE A 48 6.48 18.38 -20.70
C ILE A 48 6.66 18.82 -19.25
N ASP A 49 6.00 18.13 -18.34
CA ASP A 49 5.90 18.51 -16.93
C ASP A 49 6.22 17.29 -16.06
N ILE A 50 7.49 17.16 -15.65
CA ILE A 50 8.00 15.97 -14.97
C ILE A 50 9.10 16.33 -13.96
N ASN A 51 8.94 15.85 -12.72
CA ASN A 51 9.85 16.10 -11.60
C ASN A 51 10.02 17.59 -11.26
N ASN A 52 11.22 18.14 -11.48
CA ASN A 52 11.62 19.52 -11.19
C ASN A 52 11.81 20.35 -12.48
N LEU A 53 11.69 19.73 -13.66
CA LEU A 53 11.82 20.39 -14.97
C LEU A 53 10.45 20.51 -15.65
N VAL A 54 10.22 21.68 -16.27
CA VAL A 54 9.07 21.91 -17.15
C VAL A 54 9.58 22.45 -18.48
N LEU A 55 9.23 21.81 -19.60
CA LEU A 55 9.69 22.18 -20.93
C LEU A 55 8.51 22.26 -21.92
N PRO A 56 8.11 23.46 -22.36
CA PRO A 56 7.24 23.63 -23.52
C PRO A 56 7.91 23.07 -24.79
N VAL A 57 7.17 22.31 -25.60
CA VAL A 57 7.62 21.76 -26.89
C VAL A 57 6.53 21.86 -27.95
N ASN A 58 6.90 21.81 -29.24
CA ASN A 58 5.95 21.77 -30.36
C ASN A 58 6.26 20.73 -31.45
N ASN A 59 5.29 20.48 -32.34
CA ASN A 59 5.39 19.59 -33.50
C ASN A 59 6.28 20.14 -34.65
N ARG A 60 7.21 21.06 -34.36
CA ARG A 60 8.20 21.63 -35.29
C ARG A 60 9.63 21.64 -34.73
N GLY A 61 9.85 21.11 -33.53
CA GLY A 61 11.17 21.03 -32.91
C GLY A 61 11.61 22.26 -32.11
N ILE A 62 10.72 23.22 -31.83
CA ILE A 62 11.01 24.30 -30.88
C ILE A 62 10.88 23.73 -29.46
N LEU A 63 11.92 23.95 -28.66
CA LEU A 63 11.98 23.63 -27.23
C LEU A 63 12.02 24.95 -26.43
N ALA A 64 11.45 24.93 -25.23
CA ALA A 64 11.35 26.06 -24.29
C ALA A 64 10.50 27.26 -24.75
N ASP A 65 10.77 27.87 -25.90
CA ASP A 65 10.10 29.07 -26.40
C ASP A 65 8.72 28.76 -27.03
N GLN A 66 7.79 28.27 -26.22
CA GLN A 66 6.37 28.11 -26.56
C GLN A 66 5.50 28.52 -25.37
N ASN A 67 4.61 29.51 -25.54
CA ASN A 67 3.73 29.94 -24.46
C ASN A 67 2.53 28.98 -24.31
N ILE A 68 2.49 28.25 -23.18
CA ILE A 68 1.42 27.33 -22.82
C ILE A 68 0.89 27.71 -21.44
N GLY A 69 -0.31 28.29 -21.38
CA GLY A 69 -0.99 28.59 -20.10
C GLY A 69 -0.27 29.62 -19.22
N ASN A 70 0.43 30.58 -19.83
CA ASN A 70 1.35 31.55 -19.20
C ASN A 70 2.71 30.98 -18.74
N ILE A 71 3.03 29.72 -19.06
CA ILE A 71 4.40 29.20 -18.97
C ILE A 71 5.07 29.42 -20.32
N SER A 72 6.29 29.97 -20.31
CA SER A 72 7.16 30.18 -21.48
C SER A 72 8.60 30.03 -21.01
N GLY A 73 9.47 29.43 -21.82
CA GLY A 73 10.79 28.99 -21.39
C GLY A 73 10.76 27.63 -20.69
N GLY A 74 11.91 26.97 -20.65
CA GLY A 74 12.20 25.81 -19.82
C GLY A 74 12.43 26.26 -18.37
N ILE A 75 11.70 25.65 -17.44
CA ILE A 75 11.59 26.09 -16.05
C ILE A 75 12.19 25.05 -15.09
N TYR A 76 12.90 25.55 -14.08
CA TYR A 76 13.40 24.82 -12.91
C TYR A 76 13.11 25.63 -11.63
N ASP A 77 12.77 24.98 -10.51
CA ASP A 77 12.39 25.64 -9.24
C ASP A 77 11.29 26.74 -9.36
N SER A 78 10.51 26.76 -10.44
CA SER A 78 9.50 27.78 -10.82
C SER A 78 10.02 29.08 -11.46
N LEU A 79 11.30 29.12 -11.88
CA LEU A 79 11.91 30.21 -12.67
C LEU A 79 12.52 29.63 -13.97
N VAL A 80 12.93 30.49 -14.91
CA VAL A 80 13.50 30.05 -16.20
C VAL A 80 14.96 29.59 -16.01
N VAL A 81 15.38 28.57 -16.76
CA VAL A 81 16.80 28.16 -16.96
C VAL A 81 17.20 28.11 -18.43
N LEU A 82 16.22 28.15 -19.33
CA LEU A 82 16.37 28.00 -20.77
C LEU A 82 15.28 28.82 -21.45
N PHE A 83 15.61 29.89 -22.16
CA PHE A 83 14.63 30.70 -22.88
C PHE A 83 14.14 30.00 -24.15
N SER A 84 15.07 29.55 -24.99
CA SER A 84 14.83 28.92 -26.28
C SER A 84 15.80 27.76 -26.51
N GLY A 85 15.35 26.67 -27.14
CA GLY A 85 16.20 25.54 -27.53
C GLY A 85 15.76 24.88 -28.83
N GLY A 86 16.68 24.18 -29.47
CA GLY A 86 16.44 23.47 -30.73
C GLY A 86 17.73 22.95 -31.36
N PHE A 87 17.82 23.02 -32.69
CA PHE A 87 18.93 22.45 -33.45
C PHE A 87 19.26 23.22 -34.73
N PHE A 88 20.51 23.10 -35.20
CA PHE A 88 20.91 23.49 -36.55
C PHE A 88 21.47 22.30 -37.33
N LEU A 89 21.35 22.36 -38.66
CA LEU A 89 21.89 21.36 -39.58
C LEU A 89 22.47 22.06 -40.81
N SER A 90 23.68 21.68 -41.22
CA SER A 90 24.28 22.13 -42.48
C SER A 90 25.07 21.01 -43.15
N GLY A 91 25.49 21.22 -44.40
CA GLY A 91 26.39 20.32 -45.12
C GLY A 91 26.55 20.73 -46.59
N GLU A 92 27.04 19.81 -47.40
CA GLU A 92 27.15 19.95 -48.85
C GLU A 92 26.13 19.03 -49.56
N SER A 93 25.27 19.61 -50.40
CA SER A 93 24.25 18.90 -51.19
C SER A 93 24.47 19.18 -52.67
N ASN A 94 24.68 18.14 -53.48
CA ASN A 94 24.98 18.23 -54.91
C ASN A 94 26.12 19.22 -55.27
N GLY A 95 27.16 19.32 -54.43
CA GLY A 95 28.29 20.25 -54.65
C GLY A 95 28.04 21.70 -54.19
N ALA A 96 27.02 21.94 -53.36
CA ALA A 96 26.70 23.26 -52.82
C ALA A 96 26.45 23.24 -51.30
N ASP A 97 27.06 24.18 -50.58
CA ASP A 97 26.79 24.45 -49.17
C ASP A 97 25.29 24.78 -48.95
N TRP A 98 24.71 24.21 -47.90
CA TRP A 98 23.36 24.53 -47.42
C TRP A 98 23.29 24.50 -45.89
N ALA A 99 22.32 25.19 -45.30
CA ALA A 99 21.99 25.06 -43.89
C ALA A 99 20.50 25.33 -43.62
N ASN A 100 19.98 24.76 -42.53
CA ASN A 100 18.65 25.03 -41.98
C ASN A 100 18.64 24.81 -40.45
N GLY A 101 17.47 24.92 -39.81
CA GLY A 101 17.29 24.49 -38.43
C GLY A 101 16.05 25.07 -37.76
N VAL A 102 16.04 25.00 -36.44
CA VAL A 102 14.99 25.49 -35.56
C VAL A 102 15.62 26.11 -34.31
N MET A 103 15.52 27.43 -34.20
CA MET A 103 15.93 28.25 -33.05
C MET A 103 15.19 29.59 -33.12
N SER A 104 14.06 29.70 -32.43
CA SER A 104 13.13 30.83 -32.55
C SER A 104 13.68 32.15 -32.02
N ALA A 105 14.47 32.13 -30.94
CA ALA A 105 15.21 33.32 -30.47
C ALA A 105 16.15 33.89 -31.55
N SER A 106 16.84 33.02 -32.30
CA SER A 106 17.63 33.39 -33.48
C SER A 106 16.79 33.57 -34.75
N ARG A 107 15.46 33.49 -34.67
CA ARG A 107 14.49 33.65 -35.78
C ARG A 107 14.77 32.73 -36.96
N ILE A 108 15.10 31.46 -36.67
CA ILE A 108 15.28 30.40 -37.66
C ILE A 108 14.23 29.33 -37.38
N GLU A 109 13.28 29.17 -38.31
CA GLU A 109 12.13 28.25 -38.19
C GLU A 109 11.91 27.60 -39.56
N ASP A 110 12.91 26.85 -40.03
CA ASP A 110 12.94 26.33 -41.40
C ASP A 110 12.15 25.00 -41.57
N TYR A 111 11.52 24.51 -40.50
CA TYR A 111 10.78 23.25 -40.43
C TYR A 111 9.27 23.45 -40.18
N ARG A 112 8.50 22.47 -40.63
CA ARG A 112 7.03 22.39 -40.49
C ARG A 112 6.60 20.96 -40.16
N GLU A 113 5.42 20.84 -39.58
CA GLU A 113 4.82 19.59 -39.11
C GLU A 113 4.65 18.51 -40.21
N GLY A 114 4.82 17.24 -39.81
CA GLY A 114 4.62 16.05 -40.65
C GLY A 114 5.85 15.57 -41.45
N PRO A 115 5.76 14.44 -42.15
CA PRO A 115 6.78 13.97 -43.11
C PRO A 115 6.92 14.86 -44.35
N VAL A 116 7.99 14.67 -45.13
CA VAL A 116 8.21 15.33 -46.43
C VAL A 116 7.08 14.96 -47.38
N GLY A 117 6.53 15.98 -48.06
CA GLY A 117 5.41 15.80 -48.99
C GLY A 117 4.04 15.55 -48.35
N SER A 118 3.94 15.45 -47.02
CA SER A 118 2.66 15.31 -46.32
C SER A 118 1.78 16.57 -46.45
N ASN A 119 0.46 16.39 -46.28
CA ASN A 119 -0.48 17.50 -46.16
C ASN A 119 -0.33 18.13 -44.77
N GLN A 120 -0.05 19.43 -44.69
CA GLN A 120 0.08 20.17 -43.41
C GLN A 120 -1.19 20.08 -42.54
N ASN A 121 -2.36 19.90 -43.14
CA ASN A 121 -3.64 19.76 -42.45
C ASN A 121 -4.01 18.30 -42.11
N ASP A 122 -3.07 17.35 -42.23
CA ASP A 122 -3.30 15.96 -41.80
C ASP A 122 -3.33 15.92 -40.25
N PRO A 123 -4.41 15.45 -39.61
CA PRO A 123 -4.53 15.44 -38.15
C PRO A 123 -3.51 14.53 -37.45
N ARG A 124 -2.80 13.69 -38.20
CA ARG A 124 -1.69 12.86 -37.70
C ARG A 124 -0.39 13.64 -37.52
N ASN A 125 -0.27 14.86 -38.07
CA ASN A 125 0.91 15.73 -37.92
C ASN A 125 0.95 16.41 -36.53
N ARG A 126 0.80 15.62 -35.47
CA ARG A 126 0.59 16.05 -34.08
C ARG A 126 1.70 15.55 -33.14
N LEU A 127 1.66 16.00 -31.90
CA LEU A 127 2.44 15.41 -30.81
C LEU A 127 1.76 14.13 -30.31
N TYR A 128 2.53 13.05 -30.23
CA TYR A 128 2.09 11.78 -29.65
C TYR A 128 2.73 11.63 -28.26
N ILE A 129 1.88 11.51 -27.23
CA ILE A 129 2.32 11.46 -25.83
C ILE A 129 2.08 10.05 -25.27
N LEU A 130 3.12 9.47 -24.69
CA LEU A 130 3.10 8.20 -23.95
C LEU A 130 3.48 8.46 -22.49
N SER A 131 2.88 7.69 -21.58
CA SER A 131 3.16 7.74 -20.14
C SER A 131 3.33 6.33 -19.58
N SER A 132 4.20 6.11 -18.60
CA SER A 132 4.27 4.85 -17.85
C SER A 132 3.02 4.59 -17.00
N GLN A 133 2.19 5.62 -16.79
CA GLN A 133 0.88 5.51 -16.16
C GLN A 133 -0.25 5.24 -17.17
N ASP A 134 0.04 5.18 -18.48
CA ASP A 134 -0.91 4.66 -19.47
C ASP A 134 -1.08 3.15 -19.26
N ARG A 135 -2.32 2.66 -19.12
CA ARG A 135 -2.59 1.21 -19.14
C ARG A 135 -2.08 0.61 -20.47
N ALA A 136 -1.57 -0.62 -20.42
CA ALA A 136 -1.34 -1.45 -21.60
C ALA A 136 -2.54 -1.41 -22.58
N PHE A 137 -2.24 -1.35 -23.88
CA PHE A 137 -3.22 -1.32 -24.98
C PHE A 137 -4.24 -0.16 -24.96
N SER A 138 -4.07 0.83 -24.09
CA SER A 138 -4.97 1.99 -23.95
C SER A 138 -4.98 2.90 -25.18
N GLU A 139 -5.83 3.94 -25.15
CA GLU A 139 -6.02 4.84 -26.29
C GLU A 139 -4.71 5.48 -26.79
N SER A 140 -3.72 5.73 -25.93
CA SER A 140 -2.41 6.23 -26.39
C SER A 140 -1.61 5.19 -27.18
N TRP A 141 -1.65 3.92 -26.77
CA TRP A 141 -1.03 2.80 -27.49
C TRP A 141 -1.75 2.58 -28.84
N GLN A 142 -3.09 2.68 -28.86
CA GLN A 142 -3.84 2.58 -30.13
C GLN A 142 -3.58 3.80 -31.05
N ASN A 143 -3.51 5.02 -30.52
CA ASN A 143 -3.10 6.22 -31.28
C ASN A 143 -1.66 6.11 -31.81
N TRP A 144 -0.76 5.40 -31.12
CA TRP A 144 0.62 5.17 -31.58
C TRP A 144 0.70 4.38 -32.90
N LYS A 145 -0.37 3.68 -33.32
CA LYS A 145 -0.47 3.10 -34.68
C LYS A 145 -0.35 4.16 -35.78
N GLU A 146 -0.81 5.39 -35.54
CA GLU A 146 -0.59 6.50 -36.47
C GLU A 146 0.85 7.00 -36.42
N ALA A 147 1.47 7.07 -35.23
CA ALA A 147 2.87 7.46 -35.07
C ALA A 147 3.80 6.48 -35.80
N VAL A 148 3.58 5.17 -35.66
CA VAL A 148 4.33 4.12 -36.40
C VAL A 148 4.07 4.23 -37.91
N ALA A 149 2.85 4.56 -38.34
CA ALA A 149 2.55 4.86 -39.75
C ALA A 149 3.18 6.18 -40.28
N LEU A 150 3.78 6.99 -39.39
CA LEU A 150 4.64 8.13 -39.69
C LEU A 150 6.12 7.85 -39.39
N GLY A 151 6.49 6.62 -39.01
CA GLY A 151 7.85 6.18 -38.75
C GLY A 151 8.36 6.38 -37.31
N ALA A 152 7.47 6.40 -36.31
CA ALA A 152 7.85 6.22 -34.91
C ALA A 152 8.35 4.79 -34.64
N ASP A 153 9.23 4.65 -33.66
CA ASP A 153 9.67 3.35 -33.15
C ASP A 153 8.56 2.63 -32.35
N TYR A 154 8.70 1.31 -32.23
CA TYR A 154 7.97 0.47 -31.28
C TYR A 154 8.82 -0.76 -30.92
N TYR A 155 8.35 -1.54 -29.96
CA TYR A 155 8.80 -2.89 -29.66
C TYR A 155 7.82 -3.89 -30.28
N ASP A 156 8.35 -4.72 -31.17
CA ASP A 156 7.68 -5.87 -31.79
C ASP A 156 7.94 -7.08 -30.88
N GLY A 157 6.92 -7.53 -30.15
CA GLY A 157 7.03 -8.69 -29.25
C GLY A 157 6.76 -10.01 -29.95
N ASN A 158 5.99 -9.96 -31.04
CA ASN A 158 5.45 -11.14 -31.72
C ASN A 158 6.30 -11.58 -32.93
N GLY A 159 7.07 -10.65 -33.52
CA GLY A 159 8.00 -10.85 -34.62
C GLY A 159 7.44 -10.61 -36.03
N ASP A 160 6.20 -10.14 -36.19
CA ASP A 160 5.57 -9.94 -37.51
C ASP A 160 5.96 -8.64 -38.24
N ASN A 161 6.79 -7.79 -37.62
CA ASN A 161 7.25 -6.50 -38.14
C ASN A 161 6.10 -5.50 -38.38
N ARG A 162 5.02 -5.61 -37.61
CA ARG A 162 3.91 -4.66 -37.51
C ARG A 162 3.70 -4.26 -36.05
N TYR A 163 3.07 -3.10 -35.86
CA TYR A 163 2.60 -2.65 -34.54
C TYR A 163 1.09 -2.87 -34.41
N ASP A 164 0.68 -3.92 -33.70
CA ASP A 164 -0.70 -4.16 -33.31
C ASP A 164 -0.81 -4.49 -31.80
N PRO A 165 -0.71 -3.48 -30.91
CA PRO A 165 -0.90 -3.62 -29.47
C PRO A 165 -2.26 -4.22 -29.12
N VAL A 166 -2.25 -5.53 -28.87
CA VAL A 166 -3.39 -6.37 -28.51
C VAL A 166 -3.00 -7.24 -27.32
N ASP A 167 -3.91 -7.33 -26.36
CA ASP A 167 -3.88 -8.26 -25.24
C ASP A 167 -4.16 -9.68 -25.76
N LEU A 168 -3.13 -10.53 -25.86
CA LEU A 168 -3.23 -11.89 -26.40
C LEU A 168 -3.78 -12.88 -25.37
N ASN A 169 -3.61 -12.61 -24.07
CA ASN A 169 -3.98 -13.53 -23.00
C ASN A 169 -5.31 -13.15 -22.29
N GLY A 170 -5.73 -11.88 -22.37
CA GLY A 170 -6.96 -11.32 -21.81
C GLY A 170 -6.87 -10.80 -20.36
N ASP A 171 -5.68 -10.72 -19.76
CA ASP A 171 -5.46 -10.32 -18.36
C ASP A 171 -5.33 -8.79 -18.16
N GLY A 172 -5.16 -8.04 -19.26
CA GLY A 172 -5.12 -6.60 -19.26
C GLY A 172 -3.77 -5.94 -19.02
N LYS A 173 -2.69 -6.72 -18.94
CA LYS A 173 -1.28 -6.30 -18.83
C LYS A 173 -0.53 -6.58 -20.12
N TRP A 174 0.64 -5.98 -20.27
CA TRP A 174 1.54 -6.23 -21.39
C TRP A 174 2.57 -7.31 -21.04
N ASN A 175 2.78 -8.26 -21.97
CA ASN A 175 3.72 -9.37 -21.91
C ASN A 175 4.83 -9.22 -22.97
N PRO A 176 6.02 -9.81 -22.80
CA PRO A 176 7.13 -9.67 -23.76
C PRO A 176 6.88 -10.22 -25.17
N ASP A 177 5.86 -11.05 -25.37
CA ASP A 177 5.39 -11.58 -26.65
C ASP A 177 4.33 -10.70 -27.34
N GLU A 178 4.07 -9.50 -26.80
CA GLU A 178 3.08 -8.53 -27.28
C GLU A 178 3.73 -7.18 -27.64
N ASP A 179 3.05 -6.36 -28.45
CA ASP A 179 3.62 -5.11 -28.95
C ASP A 179 3.48 -3.94 -27.96
N ARG A 180 4.54 -3.13 -27.83
CA ARG A 180 4.62 -1.98 -26.94
C ARG A 180 5.11 -0.74 -27.70
N PRO A 181 4.53 0.45 -27.50
CA PRO A 181 5.02 1.68 -28.14
C PRO A 181 6.42 2.06 -27.60
N ASP A 182 7.13 2.97 -28.27
CA ASP A 182 8.47 3.42 -27.84
C ASP A 182 8.40 4.41 -26.64
N LEU A 183 7.83 3.94 -25.54
CA LEU A 183 7.87 4.56 -24.22
C LEU A 183 9.25 4.28 -23.62
N ILE A 184 10.17 5.24 -23.78
CA ILE A 184 11.58 5.12 -23.33
C ILE A 184 11.68 5.47 -21.85
N GLY A 185 11.17 6.64 -21.47
CA GLY A 185 11.03 7.09 -20.07
C GLY A 185 9.59 7.11 -19.61
N ASP A 186 9.35 7.51 -18.35
CA ASP A 186 8.02 7.61 -17.75
C ASP A 186 7.10 8.61 -18.45
N LEU A 187 7.66 9.62 -19.10
CA LEU A 187 6.98 10.48 -20.06
C LEU A 187 7.80 10.48 -21.34
N THR A 188 7.16 10.20 -22.48
CA THR A 188 7.79 10.27 -23.81
C THR A 188 6.86 11.01 -24.76
N VAL A 189 7.38 12.02 -25.46
CA VAL A 189 6.65 12.85 -26.42
C VAL A 189 7.34 12.76 -27.77
N TRP A 190 6.61 12.35 -28.80
CA TRP A 190 7.15 12.10 -30.14
C TRP A 190 6.43 12.93 -31.21
N CYS A 191 7.17 13.39 -32.22
CA CYS A 191 6.61 13.92 -33.45
C CYS A 191 7.58 13.78 -34.64
N VAL A 192 7.06 14.01 -35.84
CA VAL A 192 7.84 14.16 -37.07
C VAL A 192 7.58 15.54 -37.70
N TYR A 193 8.65 16.17 -38.17
CA TYR A 193 8.60 17.43 -38.92
C TYR A 193 9.63 17.44 -40.06
N ASN A 194 9.35 18.21 -41.11
CA ASN A 194 10.12 18.26 -42.36
C ASN A 194 10.60 19.67 -42.69
N ASP A 195 11.74 19.77 -43.38
CA ASP A 195 12.33 21.06 -43.78
C ASP A 195 11.57 21.76 -44.93
N GLY A 196 10.33 21.39 -45.23
CA GLY A 196 9.60 21.86 -46.40
C GLY A 196 9.10 23.32 -46.35
N VAL A 197 9.60 24.18 -45.46
CA VAL A 197 9.25 25.62 -45.43
C VAL A 197 9.78 26.29 -46.71
N PRO A 198 8.92 26.98 -47.51
CA PRO A 198 9.34 27.70 -48.70
C PRO A 198 10.43 28.73 -48.40
N LYS A 199 11.49 28.77 -49.21
CA LYS A 199 12.69 29.60 -48.93
C LYS A 199 12.39 31.08 -48.69
N ASN A 200 11.41 31.65 -49.37
CA ASN A 200 11.00 33.04 -49.21
C ASN A 200 10.33 33.35 -47.85
N LEU A 201 10.16 32.36 -46.98
CA LEU A 201 9.70 32.50 -45.60
C LEU A 201 10.79 32.17 -44.55
N ARG A 202 11.97 31.71 -45.00
CA ARG A 202 13.12 31.38 -44.14
C ARG A 202 13.99 32.59 -43.84
N ARG A 203 14.83 32.49 -42.81
CA ARG A 203 15.96 33.43 -42.60
C ARG A 203 17.02 33.25 -43.69
N PHE A 204 17.38 32.01 -44.02
CA PHE A 204 18.29 31.67 -45.13
C PHE A 204 17.55 31.66 -46.48
N ASN A 205 17.03 32.81 -46.88
CA ASN A 205 15.98 32.93 -47.92
C ASN A 205 16.36 32.50 -49.35
N ASN A 206 17.63 32.17 -49.60
CA ASN A 206 18.15 31.65 -50.85
C ASN A 206 18.24 30.11 -50.89
N ILE A 207 18.24 29.43 -49.74
CA ILE A 207 18.37 27.96 -49.63
C ILE A 207 17.00 27.28 -49.84
N ASN A 208 16.94 26.31 -50.75
CA ASN A 208 15.74 25.48 -50.96
C ASN A 208 15.65 24.37 -49.90
N PRO A 209 14.46 23.81 -49.62
CA PRO A 209 14.33 22.54 -48.91
C PRO A 209 15.19 21.43 -49.52
N GLN A 210 15.76 20.57 -48.67
CA GLN A 210 16.51 19.39 -49.12
C GLN A 210 15.68 18.10 -49.05
N GLY A 211 14.56 18.10 -48.31
CA GLY A 211 13.81 16.89 -48.02
C GLY A 211 14.33 16.16 -46.79
N ILE A 212 14.68 16.92 -45.75
CA ILE A 212 15.05 16.37 -44.44
C ILE A 212 13.78 16.18 -43.60
N GLU A 213 13.66 15.01 -42.98
CA GLU A 213 12.76 14.74 -41.87
C GLU A 213 13.55 14.60 -40.58
N ILE A 214 12.93 15.04 -39.49
CA ILE A 214 13.41 14.85 -38.12
C ILE A 214 12.30 14.12 -37.39
N HIS A 215 12.59 12.93 -36.85
CA HIS A 215 11.69 12.30 -35.89
C HIS A 215 12.27 12.60 -34.50
N GLN A 216 11.59 13.45 -33.73
CA GLN A 216 12.05 13.91 -32.42
C GLN A 216 11.31 13.16 -31.32
N SER A 217 12.07 12.64 -30.34
CA SER A 217 11.52 12.08 -29.10
C SER A 217 12.07 12.87 -27.92
N VAL A 218 11.22 13.53 -27.15
CA VAL A 218 11.61 14.20 -25.89
C VAL A 218 11.06 13.37 -24.72
N PHE A 219 11.93 12.96 -23.79
CA PHE A 219 11.55 12.03 -22.72
C PHE A 219 12.26 12.30 -21.39
N GLY A 220 11.69 11.77 -20.31
CA GLY A 220 12.23 11.87 -18.95
C GLY A 220 11.69 10.78 -18.04
N PHE A 221 12.35 10.56 -16.90
CA PHE A 221 12.07 9.48 -15.95
C PHE A 221 11.57 10.06 -14.63
N ALA A 222 10.47 9.53 -14.08
CA ALA A 222 9.85 10.03 -12.87
C ALA A 222 10.72 9.66 -11.65
N SER A 223 11.38 10.65 -11.06
CA SER A 223 12.38 10.44 -10.01
C SER A 223 12.55 11.67 -9.14
N ARG A 224 12.69 11.44 -7.83
CA ARG A 224 13.03 12.49 -6.85
C ARG A 224 14.54 12.71 -6.71
N GLY A 225 15.36 11.80 -7.25
CA GLY A 225 16.83 11.87 -7.21
C GLY A 225 17.42 12.75 -8.31
N THR A 226 18.71 12.56 -8.59
CA THR A 226 19.45 13.25 -9.67
C THR A 226 18.73 13.21 -11.02
N ILE A 227 18.10 12.08 -11.36
CA ILE A 227 17.33 11.90 -12.61
C ILE A 227 16.10 12.84 -12.68
N GLY A 228 15.67 13.40 -11.53
CA GLY A 228 14.62 14.41 -11.44
C GLY A 228 14.97 15.77 -12.06
N ASN A 229 16.23 15.98 -12.45
CA ASN A 229 16.75 17.25 -12.96
C ASN A 229 17.28 17.14 -14.40
N MET A 230 16.81 16.16 -15.18
CA MET A 230 17.23 15.95 -16.57
C MET A 230 16.08 15.56 -17.50
N LEU A 231 16.20 15.97 -18.77
CA LEU A 231 15.37 15.56 -19.91
C LEU A 231 16.28 15.13 -21.06
N PHE A 232 15.80 14.23 -21.92
CA PHE A 232 16.54 13.73 -23.08
C PHE A 232 15.78 14.03 -24.37
N VAL A 233 16.53 14.36 -25.44
CA VAL A 233 16.02 14.59 -26.79
C VAL A 233 16.75 13.66 -27.77
N ARG A 234 16.05 12.66 -28.30
CA ARG A 234 16.51 11.83 -29.43
C ARG A 234 16.07 12.49 -30.74
N TYR A 235 17.02 12.89 -31.55
CA TYR A 235 16.84 13.38 -32.92
C TYR A 235 17.21 12.26 -33.90
N ARG A 236 16.24 11.71 -34.63
CA ARG A 236 16.50 10.86 -35.80
C ARG A 236 16.49 11.73 -37.05
N LEU A 237 17.65 11.91 -37.66
CA LEU A 237 17.84 12.68 -38.89
C LEU A 237 17.64 11.75 -40.11
N ILE A 238 16.76 12.12 -41.04
CA ILE A 238 16.50 11.33 -42.26
C ILE A 238 16.54 12.23 -43.49
N ASN A 239 17.47 11.96 -44.41
CA ASN A 239 17.40 12.48 -45.77
C ASN A 239 16.43 11.61 -46.58
N ARG A 240 15.37 12.16 -47.18
CA ARG A 240 14.43 11.38 -48.01
C ARG A 240 14.88 11.13 -49.45
N GLY A 241 16.06 11.62 -49.85
CA GLY A 241 16.61 11.46 -51.21
C GLY A 241 15.98 12.39 -52.26
N THR A 242 14.95 13.17 -51.90
CA THR A 242 14.15 13.97 -52.86
C THR A 242 14.88 15.12 -53.55
N VAL A 243 16.11 15.43 -53.12
CA VAL A 243 16.98 16.46 -53.72
C VAL A 243 18.41 15.92 -53.96
N ALA A 244 18.95 15.12 -53.04
CA ALA A 244 20.23 14.44 -53.19
C ALA A 244 20.23 13.08 -52.48
N GLU A 245 20.73 12.03 -53.13
CA GLU A 245 20.89 10.67 -52.55
C GLU A 245 21.91 10.64 -51.40
N ARG A 246 22.88 11.56 -51.42
CA ARG A 246 23.93 11.76 -50.42
C ARG A 246 24.08 13.25 -50.14
N ILE A 247 24.10 13.61 -48.87
CA ILE A 247 24.50 14.93 -48.38
C ILE A 247 25.76 14.71 -47.54
N ASP A 248 26.82 15.45 -47.83
CA ASP A 248 28.15 15.26 -47.27
C ASP A 248 28.54 16.38 -46.30
N SER A 249 29.66 16.22 -45.58
CA SER A 249 30.21 17.21 -44.66
C SER A 249 29.18 17.80 -43.68
N VAL A 250 28.27 16.95 -43.19
CA VAL A 250 27.10 17.34 -42.42
C VAL A 250 27.49 17.70 -40.99
N TYR A 251 27.04 18.85 -40.49
CA TYR A 251 27.19 19.26 -39.09
C TYR A 251 25.82 19.41 -38.43
N PHE A 252 25.64 18.73 -37.30
CA PHE A 252 24.50 18.92 -36.40
C PHE A 252 24.92 19.80 -35.23
N SER A 253 24.01 20.67 -34.78
CA SER A 253 24.17 21.43 -33.53
C SER A 253 23.00 21.22 -32.60
N ALA A 254 23.26 20.98 -31.32
CA ALA A 254 22.31 21.31 -30.26
C ALA A 254 22.50 22.79 -29.90
N VAL A 255 21.44 23.59 -29.94
CA VAL A 255 21.50 25.03 -29.65
C VAL A 255 20.51 25.46 -28.59
N THR A 256 20.96 26.37 -27.73
CA THR A 256 20.18 26.88 -26.60
C THR A 256 20.52 28.33 -26.30
N ASP A 257 19.50 29.04 -25.83
CA ASP A 257 19.49 30.39 -25.27
C ASP A 257 19.25 30.22 -23.76
N PRO A 258 20.28 29.90 -22.95
CA PRO A 258 20.15 29.81 -21.50
C PRO A 258 19.88 31.18 -20.88
N ASP A 259 18.74 31.33 -20.21
CA ASP A 259 18.40 32.44 -19.32
C ASP A 259 18.31 31.86 -17.90
N ILE A 260 19.36 31.99 -17.07
CA ILE A 260 19.35 31.46 -15.70
C ILE A 260 18.82 32.51 -14.73
N GLY A 261 17.57 32.93 -14.96
CA GLY A 261 16.93 34.00 -14.22
C GLY A 261 17.16 35.35 -14.90
N ASP A 262 18.09 36.16 -14.41
CA ASP A 262 18.52 37.40 -15.06
C ASP A 262 19.62 37.10 -16.11
N TYR A 263 19.18 36.98 -17.36
CA TYR A 263 20.02 36.77 -18.55
C TYR A 263 21.22 37.74 -18.68
N THR A 264 21.28 38.83 -17.90
CA THR A 264 22.42 39.77 -17.94
C THR A 264 23.64 39.32 -17.14
N ASP A 265 23.55 38.30 -16.29
CA ASP A 265 24.67 37.80 -15.44
C ASP A 265 25.21 36.40 -15.84
N ASP A 266 24.62 35.79 -16.88
CA ASP A 266 24.98 34.47 -17.41
C ASP A 266 26.36 34.38 -18.09
N LEU A 267 27.03 33.24 -17.91
CA LEU A 267 28.29 32.86 -18.55
C LEU A 267 28.19 31.44 -19.13
N VAL A 268 28.94 31.14 -20.19
CA VAL A 268 28.97 29.81 -20.82
C VAL A 268 30.36 29.22 -21.01
N GLY A 269 30.44 27.89 -21.11
CA GLY A 269 31.66 27.17 -21.49
C GLY A 269 31.39 25.72 -21.89
N CYS A 270 32.45 24.93 -22.09
CA CYS A 270 32.33 23.53 -22.48
C CYS A 270 33.28 22.62 -21.68
N ASP A 271 32.93 21.34 -21.59
CA ASP A 271 33.76 20.29 -21.00
C ASP A 271 34.01 19.20 -22.04
N THR A 272 35.21 19.21 -22.62
CA THR A 272 35.60 18.29 -23.69
C THR A 272 35.86 16.86 -23.22
N LEU A 273 35.85 16.60 -21.91
CA LEU A 273 35.91 15.24 -21.35
C LEU A 273 34.53 14.62 -21.16
N LEU A 274 33.50 15.46 -21.01
CA LEU A 274 32.09 15.03 -20.98
C LEU A 274 31.49 14.98 -22.41
N SER A 275 31.91 15.89 -23.29
CA SER A 275 31.22 16.32 -24.54
C SER A 275 30.16 17.42 -24.34
N ALA A 276 30.15 18.00 -23.14
CA ALA A 276 29.10 18.90 -22.68
C ALA A 276 29.38 20.38 -22.98
N GLY A 277 28.31 21.17 -23.04
CA GLY A 277 28.29 22.63 -23.05
C GLY A 277 27.37 23.14 -21.94
N PHE A 278 27.81 24.12 -21.15
CA PHE A 278 27.14 24.53 -19.92
C PHE A 278 27.03 26.05 -19.77
N ALA A 279 26.00 26.48 -19.04
CA ALA A 279 25.70 27.85 -18.64
C ALA A 279 25.63 27.97 -17.11
N TYR A 280 26.12 29.08 -16.55
CA TYR A 280 26.22 29.30 -15.11
C TYR A 280 26.41 30.77 -14.73
N ASN A 281 25.95 31.13 -13.53
CA ASN A 281 26.17 32.44 -12.93
C ASN A 281 27.36 32.33 -11.96
N ARG A 282 28.38 33.20 -12.10
CA ARG A 282 29.53 33.24 -11.16
C ARG A 282 29.19 34.01 -9.86
N THR A 283 28.07 34.73 -9.87
CA THR A 283 27.58 35.62 -8.82
C THR A 283 26.16 35.22 -8.39
N PRO A 284 25.62 35.81 -7.30
CA PRO A 284 24.19 35.77 -7.03
C PRO A 284 23.39 36.35 -8.19
N ASP A 285 22.49 35.56 -8.77
CA ASP A 285 21.56 35.99 -9.82
C ASP A 285 20.46 36.91 -9.23
N GLY A 286 19.88 37.77 -10.08
CA GLY A 286 18.79 38.69 -9.74
C GLY A 286 17.46 38.02 -9.37
N GLN A 287 17.20 36.78 -9.78
CA GLN A 287 15.92 36.08 -9.56
C GLN A 287 16.05 34.87 -8.60
N TYR A 288 16.99 33.97 -8.84
CA TYR A 288 17.35 32.83 -8.00
C TYR A 288 18.16 33.21 -6.75
N GLY A 289 18.81 34.37 -6.74
CA GLY A 289 19.64 34.84 -5.64
C GLY A 289 21.00 34.14 -5.54
N VAL A 290 21.51 34.01 -4.30
CA VAL A 290 22.89 33.56 -4.00
C VAL A 290 23.27 32.16 -4.48
N ASN A 291 22.27 31.35 -4.83
CA ASN A 291 22.39 29.96 -5.26
C ASN A 291 21.67 29.80 -6.60
N ALA A 292 22.14 30.43 -7.67
CA ALA A 292 21.60 30.16 -9.01
C ALA A 292 21.90 28.71 -9.42
N PRO A 293 21.04 28.04 -10.20
CA PRO A 293 21.37 26.74 -10.78
C PRO A 293 22.44 26.89 -11.88
N ALA A 294 22.87 25.76 -12.44
CA ALA A 294 23.64 25.69 -13.68
C ALA A 294 22.92 24.75 -14.65
N PHE A 295 22.93 25.10 -15.93
CA PHE A 295 22.28 24.35 -17.02
C PHE A 295 23.37 23.74 -17.92
N LEU A 296 23.15 22.52 -18.40
CA LEU A 296 24.13 21.76 -19.18
C LEU A 296 23.43 20.96 -20.27
N ASN A 297 23.97 21.01 -21.47
CA ASN A 297 23.66 20.12 -22.58
C ASN A 297 24.81 19.12 -22.77
N ASP A 298 24.53 17.86 -23.05
CA ASP A 298 25.56 16.87 -23.42
C ASP A 298 25.14 15.93 -24.56
N PHE A 299 26.13 15.44 -25.31
CA PHE A 299 26.01 14.52 -26.45
C PHE A 299 26.24 13.04 -26.04
N PHE A 300 25.34 12.50 -25.21
CA PHE A 300 25.30 11.08 -24.83
C PHE A 300 25.45 10.11 -26.01
N GLN A 301 24.92 10.48 -27.18
CA GLN A 301 25.20 9.79 -28.45
C GLN A 301 25.22 10.81 -29.60
N GLY A 302 26.39 11.04 -30.18
CA GLY A 302 26.49 11.74 -31.47
C GLY A 302 26.40 10.80 -32.69
N PRO A 303 26.46 11.37 -33.91
CA PRO A 303 26.23 10.67 -35.15
C PRO A 303 27.28 9.59 -35.40
N VAL A 304 26.83 8.47 -35.98
CA VAL A 304 27.69 7.34 -36.35
C VAL A 304 28.51 7.69 -37.60
N VAL A 305 29.82 7.48 -37.56
CA VAL A 305 30.73 7.70 -38.69
C VAL A 305 31.64 6.50 -38.94
N TYR A 306 31.88 6.25 -40.23
CA TYR A 306 32.88 5.33 -40.74
C TYR A 306 34.08 6.15 -41.22
N ILE A 307 35.28 5.83 -40.75
CA ILE A 307 36.51 6.53 -41.10
C ILE A 307 37.58 5.48 -41.49
N PRO A 308 37.92 5.35 -42.79
CA PRO A 308 38.93 4.44 -43.29
C PRO A 308 40.26 4.55 -42.53
N GLY A 309 40.78 3.42 -42.03
CA GLY A 309 42.02 3.35 -41.28
C GLY A 309 41.95 3.83 -39.83
N GLU A 310 40.81 4.36 -39.36
CA GLU A 310 40.57 4.66 -37.94
C GLU A 310 39.53 3.70 -37.33
N THR A 311 38.36 3.56 -37.95
CA THR A 311 37.25 2.74 -37.42
C THR A 311 37.13 1.37 -38.09
N PHE A 312 37.69 1.20 -39.29
CA PHE A 312 37.78 -0.07 -40.02
C PHE A 312 39.00 -0.10 -40.97
N ILE A 313 39.39 -1.30 -41.41
CA ILE A 313 40.41 -1.50 -42.46
C ILE A 313 39.70 -1.54 -43.82
N ASP A 314 39.70 -0.39 -44.51
CA ASP A 314 39.36 -0.26 -45.93
C ASP A 314 40.37 -1.06 -46.77
N ALA A 315 39.90 -2.14 -47.39
CA ALA A 315 40.71 -3.18 -48.02
C ALA A 315 40.73 -3.09 -49.55
N ASP A 316 39.74 -2.44 -50.17
CA ASP A 316 39.69 -2.21 -51.63
C ASP A 316 39.98 -0.75 -52.05
N GLY A 317 39.96 0.19 -51.09
CA GLY A 317 40.21 1.62 -51.27
C GLY A 317 38.97 2.44 -51.60
N ASN A 318 37.75 1.92 -51.39
CA ASN A 318 36.50 2.59 -51.79
C ASN A 318 35.96 3.60 -50.75
N GLY A 319 36.43 3.57 -49.50
CA GLY A 319 36.04 4.49 -48.44
C GLY A 319 34.71 4.20 -47.74
N LEU A 320 34.13 3.02 -47.96
CA LEU A 320 32.93 2.48 -47.29
C LEU A 320 33.33 1.25 -46.47
N PHE A 321 32.57 0.91 -45.44
CA PHE A 321 32.78 -0.35 -44.69
C PHE A 321 31.95 -1.47 -45.33
N ASP A 322 32.63 -2.46 -45.91
CA ASP A 322 32.02 -3.52 -46.71
C ASP A 322 32.01 -4.91 -46.04
N LEU A 323 31.10 -5.78 -46.48
CA LEU A 323 30.89 -7.10 -45.86
C LEU A 323 32.08 -8.04 -46.10
N GLY A 324 32.96 -8.13 -45.10
CA GLY A 324 34.18 -8.93 -45.12
C GLY A 324 35.42 -8.16 -44.65
N GLU A 325 35.31 -6.85 -44.48
CA GLU A 325 36.37 -5.99 -43.96
C GLU A 325 36.54 -6.13 -42.44
N THR A 326 37.66 -5.62 -41.92
CA THR A 326 37.99 -5.73 -40.49
C THR A 326 37.56 -4.47 -39.74
N PRO A 327 36.58 -4.54 -38.83
CA PRO A 327 36.28 -3.43 -37.94
C PRO A 327 37.42 -3.23 -36.93
N LEU A 328 37.74 -1.97 -36.64
CA LEU A 328 38.71 -1.56 -35.62
C LEU A 328 38.02 -0.99 -34.37
N THR A 329 36.84 -0.40 -34.54
CA THR A 329 35.98 0.12 -33.47
C THR A 329 34.52 -0.28 -33.69
N GLU A 330 33.70 -0.04 -32.68
CA GLU A 330 32.25 -0.22 -32.71
C GLU A 330 31.55 1.08 -32.27
N ALA A 331 30.47 1.45 -32.95
CA ALA A 331 29.54 2.48 -32.53
C ALA A 331 28.30 1.84 -31.90
N TYR A 332 27.54 2.63 -31.13
CA TYR A 332 26.32 2.19 -30.47
C TYR A 332 25.14 3.07 -30.85
N ASN A 333 23.94 2.46 -30.90
CA ASN A 333 22.66 3.17 -30.95
C ASN A 333 21.76 2.70 -29.80
N VAL A 334 21.53 3.56 -28.81
CA VAL A 334 20.76 3.26 -27.60
C VAL A 334 19.28 3.55 -27.83
N ARG A 335 18.46 2.50 -27.88
CA ARG A 335 17.05 2.60 -28.32
C ARG A 335 16.02 2.52 -27.19
N GLY A 336 16.46 2.51 -25.93
CA GLY A 336 15.61 2.29 -24.76
C GLY A 336 15.53 0.82 -24.36
N PHE A 337 15.32 0.57 -23.06
CA PHE A 337 15.46 -0.73 -22.40
C PHE A 337 14.93 -1.93 -23.22
N TYR A 338 13.68 -1.86 -23.69
CA TYR A 338 13.01 -2.95 -24.40
C TYR A 338 13.52 -3.17 -25.84
N LYS A 339 13.98 -2.13 -26.54
CA LYS A 339 14.55 -2.24 -27.90
C LYS A 339 16.06 -2.59 -27.89
N GLY A 340 16.69 -2.62 -26.73
CA GLY A 340 18.13 -2.89 -26.60
C GLY A 340 19.03 -1.80 -27.22
N ILE A 341 20.31 -2.12 -27.33
CA ILE A 341 21.33 -1.31 -28.02
C ILE A 341 21.69 -2.03 -29.33
N ASP A 342 21.79 -1.30 -30.45
CA ASP A 342 22.47 -1.83 -31.64
C ASP A 342 23.98 -1.58 -31.55
N THR A 343 24.79 -2.60 -31.76
CA THR A 343 26.23 -2.46 -31.99
C THR A 343 26.50 -2.38 -33.49
N ILE A 344 27.21 -1.33 -33.91
CA ILE A 344 27.51 -1.04 -35.32
C ILE A 344 29.03 -1.20 -35.53
N PRO A 345 29.49 -2.33 -36.09
CA PRO A 345 30.91 -2.58 -36.29
C PRO A 345 31.49 -1.67 -37.37
N GLY A 346 32.78 -1.34 -37.25
CA GLY A 346 33.51 -0.57 -38.26
C GLY A 346 33.34 0.94 -38.15
N ALA A 347 32.62 1.42 -37.13
CA ALA A 347 32.25 2.82 -36.94
C ALA A 347 32.60 3.33 -35.53
N LYS A 348 32.41 4.63 -35.31
CA LYS A 348 32.33 5.26 -33.96
C LYS A 348 31.20 6.29 -33.93
N ASN A 349 30.67 6.59 -32.75
CA ASN A 349 29.89 7.81 -32.55
C ASN A 349 30.85 9.01 -32.46
N LEU A 350 30.50 10.16 -33.05
CA LEU A 350 31.25 11.39 -32.83
C LEU A 350 30.86 12.04 -31.49
N PRO A 351 31.84 12.52 -30.69
CA PRO A 351 31.57 13.37 -29.52
C PRO A 351 31.28 14.82 -29.96
N LEU A 352 31.35 15.76 -29.03
CA LEU A 352 31.48 17.19 -29.31
C LEU A 352 32.72 17.46 -30.19
N THR A 353 32.53 18.00 -31.40
CA THR A 353 33.63 18.32 -32.34
C THR A 353 33.95 19.82 -32.41
N SER A 354 33.04 20.68 -31.95
CA SER A 354 33.33 22.06 -31.57
C SER A 354 32.24 22.62 -30.63
N PHE A 355 32.56 23.68 -29.90
CA PHE A 355 31.61 24.47 -29.10
C PHE A 355 31.80 25.95 -29.41
N THR A 356 30.72 26.63 -29.79
CA THR A 356 30.74 28.06 -30.15
C THR A 356 29.73 28.85 -29.34
N GLN A 357 30.17 30.01 -28.84
CA GLN A 357 29.31 31.03 -28.23
C GLN A 357 29.02 32.14 -29.24
N TYR A 358 27.77 32.57 -29.27
CA TYR A 358 27.26 33.70 -30.04
C TYR A 358 26.25 34.46 -29.17
N ILE A 359 25.88 35.69 -29.53
CA ILE A 359 24.98 36.53 -28.72
C ILE A 359 24.02 37.33 -29.61
N SER A 360 22.91 37.82 -29.06
CA SER A 360 21.92 38.59 -29.81
C SER A 360 22.53 39.78 -30.56
N SER A 361 22.30 39.83 -31.88
CA SER A 361 22.57 41.00 -32.74
C SER A 361 24.02 41.56 -32.83
N HIS A 362 25.05 40.88 -32.30
CA HIS A 362 26.43 41.41 -32.31
C HIS A 362 27.06 41.45 -33.72
N PRO A 363 27.82 42.49 -34.10
CA PRO A 363 28.34 42.64 -35.46
C PRO A 363 29.21 41.49 -35.97
N THR A 364 30.01 40.83 -35.11
CA THR A 364 30.95 39.76 -35.52
C THR A 364 30.63 38.36 -34.96
N ILE A 365 29.76 38.28 -33.95
CA ILE A 365 29.38 37.03 -33.24
C ILE A 365 27.86 36.96 -33.00
N GLY A 366 27.09 37.57 -33.91
CA GLY A 366 25.63 37.64 -33.85
C GLY A 366 24.93 36.40 -34.42
N ASP A 367 23.60 36.34 -34.27
CA ASP A 367 22.78 35.29 -34.89
C ASP A 367 23.05 35.18 -36.41
N PRO A 368 23.28 33.97 -36.95
CA PRO A 368 23.68 33.79 -38.34
C PRO A 368 22.57 34.28 -39.28
N SER A 369 22.92 35.21 -40.17
CA SER A 369 22.01 35.84 -41.14
C SER A 369 22.09 35.16 -42.51
N PHE A 370 23.21 34.50 -42.80
CA PHE A 370 23.41 33.67 -44.00
C PHE A 370 23.90 32.27 -43.63
N TYR A 371 23.60 31.28 -44.47
CA TYR A 371 23.92 29.86 -44.22
C TYR A 371 25.41 29.61 -43.97
N HIS A 372 26.31 30.33 -44.65
CA HIS A 372 27.75 30.19 -44.47
C HIS A 372 28.24 30.69 -43.10
N GLU A 373 27.53 31.64 -42.48
CA GLU A 373 27.86 32.13 -41.13
C GLU A 373 27.58 31.05 -40.07
N LEU A 374 26.49 30.31 -40.24
CA LEU A 374 26.18 29.14 -39.44
C LEU A 374 27.21 28.01 -39.66
N ILE A 375 27.56 27.70 -40.91
CA ILE A 375 28.61 26.74 -41.25
C ILE A 375 29.97 27.11 -40.60
N ASN A 376 30.30 28.41 -40.53
CA ASN A 376 31.52 28.89 -39.85
C ASN A 376 31.49 28.65 -38.34
N TYR A 377 30.35 28.89 -37.67
CA TYR A 377 30.18 28.55 -36.25
C TYR A 377 30.22 27.03 -36.00
N GLN A 378 29.58 26.22 -36.84
CA GLN A 378 29.57 24.76 -36.67
C GLN A 378 30.96 24.12 -36.82
N LYS A 379 31.79 24.68 -37.72
CA LYS A 379 33.20 24.29 -37.89
C LYS A 379 34.11 24.70 -36.71
N GLY A 380 33.63 25.58 -35.83
CA GLY A 380 34.31 26.01 -34.60
C GLY A 380 35.46 27.00 -34.81
N GLY A 381 35.76 27.79 -33.78
CA GLY A 381 36.94 28.66 -33.73
C GLY A 381 36.99 29.76 -34.79
N ARG A 382 35.82 30.26 -35.21
CA ARG A 382 35.67 31.28 -36.25
C ARG A 382 34.61 32.32 -35.88
N TYR A 383 34.85 33.55 -36.32
CA TYR A 383 33.80 34.56 -36.42
C TYR A 383 32.81 34.18 -37.55
N ARG A 384 31.65 34.84 -37.60
CA ARG A 384 30.62 34.65 -38.65
C ARG A 384 31.16 34.71 -40.09
N ASP A 385 32.16 35.55 -40.34
CA ASP A 385 32.79 35.77 -41.65
C ASP A 385 33.82 34.68 -42.02
N GLY A 386 34.07 33.73 -41.12
CA GLY A 386 34.99 32.62 -41.29
C GLY A 386 36.42 32.93 -40.85
N THR A 387 36.72 34.16 -40.42
CA THR A 387 38.05 34.50 -39.89
C THR A 387 38.33 33.74 -38.60
N PRO A 388 39.56 33.22 -38.38
CA PRO A 388 39.88 32.45 -37.16
C PRO A 388 39.82 33.29 -35.89
N ILE A 389 39.36 32.66 -34.80
CA ILE A 389 39.45 33.20 -33.44
C ILE A 389 40.87 33.02 -32.91
N ASP A 390 41.43 34.09 -32.36
CA ASP A 390 42.68 34.09 -31.58
C ASP A 390 42.31 34.22 -30.08
N PRO A 391 42.45 33.16 -29.27
CA PRO A 391 42.08 33.21 -27.85
C PRO A 391 42.86 34.28 -27.06
N CYS A 392 44.09 34.62 -27.45
CA CYS A 392 44.88 35.68 -26.84
C CYS A 392 44.34 37.10 -27.12
N ARG A 393 43.39 37.24 -28.05
CA ARG A 393 42.75 38.51 -28.44
C ARG A 393 41.23 38.48 -28.25
N TRP A 394 40.69 37.39 -27.74
CA TRP A 394 39.25 37.20 -27.61
C TRP A 394 38.69 38.00 -26.42
N PHE A 395 37.98 39.08 -26.73
CA PHE A 395 37.49 40.06 -25.75
C PHE A 395 36.56 39.48 -24.67
N PHE A 396 35.77 38.46 -24.99
CA PHE A 396 34.82 37.86 -24.05
C PHE A 396 35.43 36.80 -23.10
N SER A 397 36.76 36.77 -22.97
CA SER A 397 37.49 35.81 -22.13
C SER A 397 38.64 36.40 -21.32
N ASN A 398 39.16 35.59 -20.41
CA ASN A 398 40.43 35.81 -19.73
C ASN A 398 41.68 35.77 -20.64
N GLY A 399 41.59 35.34 -21.90
CA GLY A 399 42.73 35.11 -22.79
C GLY A 399 43.67 36.31 -22.98
N PRO A 400 43.18 37.54 -23.21
CA PRO A 400 44.02 38.74 -23.23
C PRO A 400 44.77 39.07 -21.91
N SER A 401 44.40 38.41 -20.80
CA SER A 401 45.08 38.54 -19.50
C SER A 401 45.99 37.34 -19.16
N ASP A 402 45.81 36.18 -19.80
CA ASP A 402 46.69 35.01 -19.69
C ASP A 402 47.53 34.83 -20.98
N SER A 403 48.40 35.81 -21.23
CA SER A 403 49.32 35.80 -22.37
C SER A 403 50.41 34.71 -22.31
N ALA A 404 50.47 33.94 -21.22
CA ALA A 404 51.37 32.80 -21.08
C ALA A 404 50.76 31.52 -21.65
N ASN A 405 49.46 31.29 -21.44
CA ASN A 405 48.81 30.04 -21.83
C ASN A 405 47.86 30.16 -23.03
N CYS A 406 47.31 31.34 -23.31
CA CYS A 406 46.22 31.53 -24.30
C CYS A 406 46.49 30.95 -25.70
N GLY A 407 47.75 30.92 -26.13
CA GLY A 407 48.16 30.38 -27.43
C GLY A 407 48.19 28.84 -27.50
N THR A 408 47.84 28.14 -26.43
CA THR A 408 47.76 26.67 -26.39
C THR A 408 46.31 26.13 -26.40
N TRP A 409 45.32 27.02 -26.28
CA TRP A 409 43.89 26.64 -26.26
C TRP A 409 43.37 26.47 -27.70
N ASP A 410 42.65 25.38 -27.97
CA ASP A 410 42.03 25.16 -29.29
C ASP A 410 40.80 26.09 -29.44
N PRO A 411 40.80 27.04 -30.40
CA PRO A 411 39.67 27.97 -30.58
C PRO A 411 38.35 27.26 -30.91
N LYS A 412 38.35 25.99 -31.34
CA LYS A 412 37.14 25.20 -31.57
C LYS A 412 36.31 24.93 -30.32
N PHE A 413 36.93 24.91 -29.14
CA PHE A 413 36.27 24.56 -27.88
C PHE A 413 36.22 25.81 -27.00
N MET A 414 35.29 26.71 -27.33
CA MET A 414 35.22 28.02 -26.67
C MET A 414 35.01 27.86 -25.16
N TYR A 415 35.94 28.45 -24.40
CA TYR A 415 35.94 28.44 -22.95
C TYR A 415 36.00 27.03 -22.31
N SER A 416 36.86 26.15 -22.84
CA SER A 416 37.09 24.77 -22.34
C SER A 416 37.89 24.69 -21.02
N GLY A 417 37.80 25.69 -20.15
CA GLY A 417 38.46 25.75 -18.84
C GLY A 417 37.57 25.25 -17.69
N ASP A 418 38.10 25.29 -16.47
CA ASP A 418 37.31 25.04 -15.25
C ASP A 418 37.04 26.36 -14.50
N PRO A 419 35.78 26.84 -14.46
CA PRO A 419 35.40 28.02 -13.71
C PRO A 419 35.50 27.86 -12.17
N LEU A 420 35.44 26.63 -11.64
CA LEU A 420 35.51 26.35 -10.20
C LEU A 420 36.93 26.62 -9.64
N THR A 421 37.96 26.19 -10.37
CA THR A 421 39.37 26.47 -10.05
C THR A 421 39.88 27.77 -10.69
N TYR A 422 39.10 28.38 -11.59
CA TYR A 422 39.44 29.57 -12.36
C TYR A 422 40.71 29.40 -13.22
N SER A 423 40.78 28.28 -13.97
CA SER A 423 41.94 27.90 -14.78
C SER A 423 41.58 27.43 -16.18
N GLY A 424 42.42 27.73 -17.17
CA GLY A 424 42.16 27.46 -18.59
C GLY A 424 41.45 28.62 -19.29
N TRP A 425 40.85 28.37 -20.47
CA TRP A 425 40.09 29.38 -21.19
C TRP A 425 38.71 29.56 -20.56
N LEU A 426 38.35 30.78 -20.14
CA LEU A 426 37.09 31.06 -19.45
C LEU A 426 36.36 32.24 -20.06
N ASN A 427 35.03 32.15 -20.15
CA ASN A 427 34.17 33.29 -20.45
C ASN A 427 34.16 34.25 -19.25
N THR A 428 34.35 35.55 -19.51
CA THR A 428 34.46 36.58 -18.47
C THR A 428 33.58 37.80 -18.76
N SER A 429 32.58 37.66 -19.63
CA SER A 429 31.68 38.73 -20.04
C SER A 429 30.23 38.29 -19.84
N PRO A 430 29.64 38.58 -18.67
CA PRO A 430 28.23 38.30 -18.41
C PRO A 430 27.32 39.14 -19.33
N VAL A 431 26.47 38.47 -20.11
CA VAL A 431 25.48 38.99 -21.09
C VAL A 431 24.49 37.87 -21.46
N ASP A 432 23.42 38.21 -22.20
CA ASP A 432 22.60 37.31 -23.05
C ASP A 432 23.51 36.35 -23.85
N GLN A 433 23.63 35.09 -23.41
CA GLN A 433 24.50 34.07 -24.00
C GLN A 433 23.71 33.10 -24.88
N ARG A 434 24.20 32.81 -26.09
CA ARG A 434 23.81 31.61 -26.85
C ARG A 434 24.96 30.65 -26.99
N MET A 435 24.67 29.37 -26.80
CA MET A 435 25.63 28.29 -26.99
C MET A 435 25.22 27.30 -28.07
N MET A 436 26.22 26.80 -28.78
CA MET A 436 26.12 25.89 -29.91
C MET A 436 27.10 24.74 -29.71
N LEU A 437 26.58 23.57 -29.32
CA LEU A 437 27.32 22.33 -29.23
C LEU A 437 27.27 21.65 -30.59
N ASN A 438 28.42 21.39 -31.22
CA ASN A 438 28.49 20.87 -32.59
C ASN A 438 29.06 19.46 -32.64
N THR A 439 28.54 18.66 -33.56
CA THR A 439 29.12 17.36 -33.92
C THR A 439 29.07 17.14 -35.43
N GLY A 440 30.18 16.63 -35.99
CA GLY A 440 30.42 16.49 -37.43
C GLY A 440 31.87 16.78 -37.84
N PRO A 441 32.25 16.54 -39.11
CA PRO A 441 31.35 16.19 -40.22
C PRO A 441 30.91 14.72 -40.21
N PHE A 442 29.68 14.46 -40.68
CA PHE A 442 29.17 13.13 -41.02
C PHE A 442 28.46 13.15 -42.39
N VAL A 443 27.81 12.05 -42.79
CA VAL A 443 27.13 11.91 -44.09
C VAL A 443 25.68 11.48 -43.87
N LEU A 444 24.73 12.08 -44.60
CA LEU A 444 23.32 11.67 -44.63
C LEU A 444 22.99 11.03 -46.00
N ARG A 445 22.68 9.74 -45.99
CA ARG A 445 22.27 8.95 -47.17
C ARG A 445 20.75 8.82 -47.23
N ALA A 446 20.20 8.59 -48.41
CA ALA A 446 18.76 8.51 -48.62
C ALA A 446 18.12 7.36 -47.84
N ASN A 447 17.23 7.71 -46.90
CA ASN A 447 16.48 6.83 -46.01
C ASN A 447 17.33 5.98 -45.03
N GLU A 448 18.63 6.28 -44.89
CA GLU A 448 19.47 5.76 -43.81
C GLU A 448 19.41 6.75 -42.62
N PRO A 449 18.80 6.39 -41.48
CA PRO A 449 18.63 7.31 -40.35
C PRO A 449 19.94 7.48 -39.55
N VAL A 450 20.17 8.70 -39.05
CA VAL A 450 21.24 8.99 -38.08
C VAL A 450 20.61 9.45 -36.77
N ASP A 451 20.79 8.67 -35.70
CA ASP A 451 20.26 8.95 -34.37
C ASP A 451 21.28 9.69 -33.49
N ILE A 452 20.88 10.86 -32.99
CA ILE A 452 21.63 11.68 -32.04
C ILE A 452 20.80 11.83 -30.76
N VAL A 453 21.42 11.64 -29.59
CA VAL A 453 20.78 11.86 -28.28
C VAL A 453 21.50 12.98 -27.55
N VAL A 454 20.73 14.00 -27.16
CA VAL A 454 21.16 15.14 -26.36
C VAL A 454 20.41 15.12 -25.04
N GLY A 455 21.09 15.29 -23.91
CA GLY A 455 20.43 15.49 -22.62
C GLY A 455 20.55 16.93 -22.16
N TYR A 456 19.50 17.43 -21.54
CA TYR A 456 19.40 18.74 -20.89
C TYR A 456 19.35 18.51 -19.38
N VAL A 457 20.40 18.92 -18.66
CA VAL A 457 20.65 18.62 -17.25
C VAL A 457 20.73 19.92 -16.45
N VAL A 458 20.12 19.94 -15.26
CA VAL A 458 20.22 21.05 -14.30
C VAL A 458 20.83 20.57 -12.99
N GLY A 459 21.66 21.42 -12.38
CA GLY A 459 22.18 21.23 -11.03
C GLY A 459 22.07 22.52 -10.23
N ARG A 460 21.77 22.42 -8.92
CA ARG A 460 21.67 23.57 -8.03
C ARG A 460 22.35 23.29 -6.70
N SER A 461 23.39 24.04 -6.38
CA SER A 461 24.10 23.93 -5.10
C SER A 461 23.40 24.75 -4.01
N SER A 462 23.49 24.28 -2.76
CA SER A 462 23.04 25.03 -1.59
C SER A 462 24.08 26.02 -1.06
N LEU A 463 25.29 26.05 -1.65
CA LEU A 463 26.45 26.82 -1.15
C LEU A 463 26.63 28.17 -1.86
N SER A 464 26.57 28.19 -3.19
CA SER A 464 26.66 29.38 -4.05
C SER A 464 26.37 29.02 -5.50
N SER A 465 26.02 30.00 -6.34
CA SER A 465 25.80 29.83 -7.79
C SER A 465 26.95 29.09 -8.49
N ILE A 466 28.21 29.48 -8.23
CA ILE A 466 29.37 28.86 -8.90
C ILE A 466 29.55 27.39 -8.56
N GLU A 467 29.18 26.96 -7.34
CA GLU A 467 29.20 25.54 -6.94
C GLU A 467 28.08 24.71 -7.60
N SER A 468 27.08 25.34 -8.24
CA SER A 468 26.08 24.60 -9.04
C SER A 468 26.70 23.91 -10.26
N LEU A 469 27.84 24.39 -10.77
CA LEU A 469 28.63 23.68 -11.78
C LEU A 469 29.08 22.29 -11.31
N ARG A 470 29.39 22.13 -10.01
CA ARG A 470 29.79 20.83 -9.44
C ARG A 470 28.61 19.87 -9.40
N GLU A 471 27.42 20.37 -9.07
CA GLU A 471 26.21 19.56 -9.00
C GLU A 471 25.64 19.22 -10.39
N VAL A 472 25.74 20.11 -11.39
CA VAL A 472 25.28 19.79 -12.75
C VAL A 472 26.18 18.74 -13.42
N LYS A 473 27.51 18.89 -13.36
CA LYS A 473 28.45 17.86 -13.89
C LYS A 473 28.33 16.51 -13.16
N LYS A 474 27.96 16.52 -11.89
CA LYS A 474 27.66 15.31 -11.11
C LYS A 474 26.32 14.66 -11.51
N ASN A 475 25.31 15.47 -11.83
CA ASN A 475 24.04 14.95 -12.37
C ASN A 475 24.24 14.37 -13.78
N ASP A 476 25.09 15.01 -14.59
CA ASP A 476 25.45 14.63 -15.95
C ASP A 476 26.19 13.27 -16.02
N ILE A 477 27.18 13.04 -15.16
CA ILE A 477 27.86 11.73 -15.03
C ILE A 477 26.87 10.59 -14.69
N VAL A 478 25.78 10.88 -13.95
CA VAL A 478 24.72 9.91 -13.68
C VAL A 478 23.80 9.72 -14.90
N ALA A 479 23.55 10.78 -15.69
CA ALA A 479 22.83 10.68 -16.95
C ALA A 479 23.58 9.78 -17.95
N GLN A 480 24.91 9.94 -18.09
CA GLN A 480 25.72 9.10 -18.99
C GLN A 480 25.68 7.64 -18.56
N TYR A 481 25.86 7.35 -17.28
CA TYR A 481 25.80 5.97 -16.78
C TYR A 481 24.41 5.31 -16.97
N LEU A 482 23.32 6.09 -16.88
CA LEU A 482 21.98 5.60 -17.20
C LEU A 482 21.78 5.37 -18.70
N PHE A 483 22.36 6.24 -19.54
CA PHE A 483 22.35 6.10 -20.99
C PHE A 483 23.12 4.85 -21.46
N ASP A 484 24.34 4.67 -20.97
CA ASP A 484 25.22 3.52 -21.26
C ASP A 484 24.57 2.18 -20.91
N LEU A 485 23.77 2.14 -19.83
CA LEU A 485 23.01 0.97 -19.41
C LEU A 485 21.64 0.83 -20.10
N ASN A 486 21.36 1.60 -21.15
CA ASN A 486 20.10 1.61 -21.91
C ASN A 486 18.86 1.91 -21.04
N PHE A 487 19.01 2.89 -20.14
CA PHE A 487 17.97 3.39 -19.22
C PHE A 487 17.35 2.32 -18.31
N PRO A 488 18.11 1.73 -17.37
CA PRO A 488 17.61 0.71 -16.45
C PRO A 488 16.67 1.35 -15.41
N THR A 489 15.36 1.11 -15.52
CA THR A 489 14.39 1.54 -14.51
C THR A 489 14.43 0.61 -13.30
N PRO A 490 14.69 1.09 -12.06
CA PRO A 490 14.65 0.24 -10.86
C PRO A 490 13.21 -0.24 -10.65
N PRO A 491 12.96 -1.56 -10.52
CA PRO A 491 11.63 -2.12 -10.66
C PRO A 491 10.60 -1.49 -9.71
N GLN A 492 9.38 -1.34 -10.22
CA GLN A 492 8.21 -0.89 -9.48
C GLN A 492 7.51 -2.09 -8.80
N PRO A 493 6.77 -1.87 -7.70
CA PRO A 493 5.82 -2.87 -7.21
C PRO A 493 4.77 -3.22 -8.29
N PRO A 494 4.17 -4.42 -8.24
CA PRO A 494 3.14 -4.83 -9.20
C PRO A 494 1.86 -3.98 -9.06
N ASP A 495 1.02 -3.96 -10.10
CA ASP A 495 -0.28 -3.30 -10.01
C ASP A 495 -1.21 -3.97 -9.00
N VAL A 496 -1.92 -3.16 -8.21
CA VAL A 496 -2.93 -3.61 -7.25
C VAL A 496 -4.21 -4.01 -8.00
N ALA A 497 -4.35 -5.32 -8.24
CA ALA A 497 -5.60 -5.91 -8.69
C ALA A 497 -6.69 -5.82 -7.61
N VAL A 498 -7.58 -4.83 -7.73
CA VAL A 498 -8.72 -4.63 -6.82
C VAL A 498 -9.94 -5.39 -7.33
N ASP A 499 -10.39 -6.40 -6.58
CA ASP A 499 -11.73 -6.98 -6.71
C ASP A 499 -12.77 -6.05 -6.08
N VAL A 500 -13.91 -5.89 -6.75
CA VAL A 500 -14.99 -4.98 -6.37
C VAL A 500 -16.27 -5.78 -6.20
N ARG A 501 -16.93 -5.62 -5.05
CA ARG A 501 -18.22 -6.25 -4.78
C ARG A 501 -19.23 -5.27 -4.21
N THR A 502 -20.47 -5.31 -4.69
CA THR A 502 -21.56 -4.48 -4.15
C THR A 502 -22.57 -5.32 -3.34
N GLY A 503 -23.22 -4.67 -2.38
CA GLY A 503 -24.29 -5.24 -1.57
C GLY A 503 -25.32 -4.17 -1.18
N ASP A 504 -26.36 -4.53 -0.43
CA ASP A 504 -27.41 -3.57 -0.05
C ASP A 504 -26.90 -2.61 1.05
N GLY A 505 -26.32 -1.48 0.62
CA GLY A 505 -25.77 -0.43 1.47
C GLY A 505 -24.24 -0.27 1.41
N PHE A 506 -23.51 -1.02 0.57
CA PHE A 506 -22.05 -0.93 0.53
C PHE A 506 -21.39 -1.27 -0.81
N ILE A 507 -20.17 -0.77 -0.98
CA ILE A 507 -19.14 -1.20 -1.93
C ILE A 507 -17.96 -1.74 -1.11
N ASP A 508 -17.48 -2.94 -1.43
CA ASP A 508 -16.23 -3.48 -0.90
C ASP A 508 -15.14 -3.45 -1.99
N LEU A 509 -13.96 -2.94 -1.64
CA LEU A 509 -12.73 -2.99 -2.45
C LEU A 509 -11.75 -3.96 -1.78
N THR A 510 -11.32 -5.03 -2.46
CA THR A 510 -10.51 -6.12 -1.89
C THR A 510 -9.27 -6.39 -2.75
N TRP A 511 -8.10 -6.60 -2.15
CA TRP A 511 -6.88 -7.00 -2.89
C TRP A 511 -5.95 -7.85 -2.03
N ASN A 512 -5.19 -8.74 -2.69
CA ASN A 512 -4.15 -9.54 -2.06
C ASN A 512 -2.90 -8.69 -1.77
N THR A 513 -2.17 -9.00 -0.70
CA THR A 513 -1.03 -8.17 -0.24
C THR A 513 0.34 -8.84 -0.37
N ALA A 514 0.41 -10.16 -0.58
CA ALA A 514 1.66 -10.91 -0.43
C ALA A 514 2.80 -10.39 -1.31
N ASP A 515 2.55 -10.16 -2.60
CA ASP A 515 3.58 -9.71 -3.55
C ASP A 515 4.10 -8.30 -3.23
N PHE A 516 3.26 -7.46 -2.59
CA PHE A 516 3.62 -6.13 -2.11
C PHE A 516 4.45 -6.19 -0.82
N ILE A 517 3.99 -6.95 0.17
CA ILE A 517 4.65 -7.06 1.48
C ILE A 517 6.03 -7.73 1.35
N ASN A 518 6.19 -8.63 0.39
CA ASN A 518 7.46 -9.27 0.06
C ASN A 518 8.29 -8.47 -0.97
N PHE A 519 7.77 -7.37 -1.52
CA PHE A 519 8.44 -6.59 -2.56
C PHE A 519 9.74 -5.95 -2.04
N ARG A 520 10.83 -6.17 -2.75
CA ARG A 520 12.10 -5.49 -2.52
C ARG A 520 12.89 -5.31 -3.83
N ALA A 521 13.10 -4.06 -4.22
CA ALA A 521 14.03 -3.66 -5.27
C ALA A 521 15.29 -3.05 -4.63
N VAL A 522 16.48 -3.51 -5.05
CA VAL A 522 17.76 -2.98 -4.57
C VAL A 522 18.58 -2.53 -5.77
N ASP A 523 19.03 -1.29 -5.74
CA ASP A 523 19.99 -0.75 -6.70
C ASP A 523 21.20 -0.23 -5.92
N THR A 524 22.40 -0.61 -6.36
CA THR A 524 23.67 -0.21 -5.72
C THR A 524 24.22 1.12 -6.20
N ILE A 525 23.84 1.59 -7.39
CA ILE A 525 24.29 2.84 -8.00
C ILE A 525 23.35 3.99 -7.61
N LEU A 526 22.03 3.79 -7.77
CA LEU A 526 20.99 4.76 -7.44
C LEU A 526 20.72 4.87 -5.92
N ASP A 527 21.47 4.11 -5.11
CA ASP A 527 21.38 4.07 -3.65
C ASP A 527 19.97 3.69 -3.14
N ILE A 528 19.40 2.62 -3.71
CA ILE A 528 18.02 2.14 -3.46
C ILE A 528 17.99 0.82 -2.66
N ASP A 529 17.14 0.77 -1.62
CA ASP A 529 16.57 -0.44 -1.02
C ASP A 529 15.06 -0.20 -0.81
N ARG A 530 14.32 -0.19 -1.93
CA ARG A 530 12.90 0.14 -2.05
C ARG A 530 12.06 -1.08 -1.66
N ARG A 531 11.17 -0.92 -0.69
CA ARG A 531 10.20 -1.95 -0.25
C ARG A 531 8.84 -1.30 -0.04
N VAL A 532 7.73 -2.01 -0.24
CA VAL A 532 6.41 -1.41 0.06
C VAL A 532 6.30 -1.14 1.56
N GLN A 533 5.88 0.07 1.91
CA GLN A 533 5.65 0.52 3.28
C GLN A 533 4.14 0.67 3.58
N GLY A 534 3.28 0.68 2.56
CA GLY A 534 1.83 0.63 2.78
C GLY A 534 0.99 0.93 1.53
N PHE A 535 -0.29 1.26 1.79
CA PHE A 535 -1.27 1.66 0.79
C PHE A 535 -2.07 2.89 1.24
N TYR A 536 -2.41 3.77 0.31
CA TYR A 536 -3.44 4.81 0.45
C TYR A 536 -4.67 4.42 -0.39
N ILE A 537 -5.87 4.76 0.10
CA ILE A 537 -7.12 4.54 -0.63
C ILE A 537 -7.81 5.87 -0.81
N THR A 538 -8.00 6.28 -2.06
CA THR A 538 -8.52 7.60 -2.42
C THR A 538 -9.81 7.46 -3.22
N GLY A 539 -10.84 8.23 -2.85
CA GLY A 539 -12.05 8.37 -3.65
C GLY A 539 -11.98 9.62 -4.52
N TYR A 540 -12.67 9.60 -5.66
CA TYR A 540 -12.74 10.72 -6.60
C TYR A 540 -14.20 11.05 -6.99
N ARG A 541 -14.50 12.33 -7.27
CA ARG A 541 -15.80 12.77 -7.79
C ARG A 541 -15.98 12.42 -9.27
N THR A 542 -14.89 12.32 -10.01
CA THR A 542 -14.86 12.05 -11.45
C THR A 542 -13.78 11.02 -11.78
N ASN A 543 -13.79 10.48 -13.00
CA ASN A 543 -12.77 9.55 -13.49
C ASN A 543 -11.43 10.26 -13.83
N ASN A 544 -10.88 11.01 -12.87
CA ASN A 544 -9.62 11.75 -12.98
C ASN A 544 -8.98 11.88 -11.59
N ARG A 545 -7.64 11.76 -11.51
CA ARG A 545 -6.87 11.83 -10.26
C ARG A 545 -6.63 13.25 -9.74
N ALA A 546 -6.84 14.29 -10.56
CA ALA A 546 -6.58 15.68 -10.17
C ALA A 546 -7.24 16.06 -8.83
N GLN A 547 -6.49 16.71 -7.94
CA GLN A 547 -6.95 17.07 -6.59
C GLN A 547 -8.21 17.95 -6.62
N GLU A 548 -8.28 18.86 -7.58
CA GLU A 548 -9.47 19.65 -7.90
C GLU A 548 -9.87 19.48 -9.37
N THR A 549 -11.11 19.83 -9.69
CA THR A 549 -11.59 19.95 -11.08
C THR A 549 -12.62 21.08 -11.11
N GLY A 550 -12.36 22.12 -11.91
CA GLY A 550 -13.22 23.30 -11.99
C GLY A 550 -13.34 24.11 -10.68
N GLY A 551 -12.29 24.12 -9.85
CA GLY A 551 -12.29 24.78 -8.53
C GLY A 551 -13.11 24.04 -7.46
N ILE A 552 -13.41 22.75 -7.68
CA ILE A 552 -14.07 21.88 -6.71
C ILE A 552 -13.14 20.71 -6.38
N VAL A 553 -12.91 20.46 -5.08
CA VAL A 553 -12.15 19.31 -4.57
C VAL A 553 -12.70 18.00 -5.14
N ASN A 554 -11.91 17.36 -5.99
CA ASN A 554 -12.26 16.14 -6.73
C ASN A 554 -11.72 14.88 -6.05
N ALA A 555 -10.58 14.93 -5.37
CA ALA A 555 -9.99 13.79 -4.66
C ALA A 555 -10.25 13.84 -3.14
N LYS A 556 -10.26 12.68 -2.47
CA LYS A 556 -10.32 12.57 -1.00
C LYS A 556 -9.73 11.24 -0.50
N LEU A 557 -8.76 11.32 0.40
CA LEU A 557 -8.24 10.15 1.12
C LEU A 557 -9.35 9.53 2.00
N LEU A 558 -9.54 8.21 1.89
CA LEU A 558 -10.53 7.43 2.64
C LEU A 558 -9.88 6.64 3.79
N GLY A 559 -8.61 6.26 3.64
CA GLY A 559 -7.83 5.56 4.66
C GLY A 559 -6.42 5.21 4.18
N SER A 560 -5.60 4.73 5.11
CA SER A 560 -4.24 4.25 4.85
C SER A 560 -3.96 2.97 5.65
N TYR A 561 -3.12 2.11 5.08
CA TYR A 561 -2.57 0.92 5.73
C TYR A 561 -1.04 0.99 5.68
N GLY A 562 -0.36 0.49 6.71
CA GLY A 562 1.10 0.54 6.80
C GLY A 562 1.70 -0.80 7.21
N VAL A 563 2.90 -1.11 6.73
CA VAL A 563 3.63 -2.32 7.15
C VAL A 563 4.00 -2.20 8.63
N LYS A 564 3.73 -3.26 9.41
CA LYS A 564 4.08 -3.31 10.83
C LYS A 564 5.58 -3.51 11.00
N ASN A 565 6.31 -2.42 11.16
CA ASN A 565 7.76 -2.42 11.37
C ASN A 565 8.18 -1.36 12.42
N GLN A 566 9.49 -1.21 12.59
CA GLN A 566 10.12 -0.36 13.59
C GLN A 566 10.08 1.16 13.28
N ILE A 567 9.38 1.59 12.23
CA ILE A 567 9.34 2.99 11.79
C ILE A 567 8.02 3.61 12.25
N HIS A 568 8.09 4.73 12.98
CA HIS A 568 6.92 5.43 13.53
C HIS A 568 6.54 6.61 12.63
N THR A 569 7.36 7.66 12.61
CA THR A 569 7.17 8.83 11.73
C THR A 569 8.36 8.97 10.79
N ILE A 570 8.12 9.36 9.54
CA ILE A 570 9.17 9.80 8.61
C ILE A 570 9.04 11.30 8.44
N PHE A 571 10.09 11.99 8.84
CA PHE A 571 10.27 13.42 8.66
C PHE A 571 11.09 13.69 7.39
N GLN A 572 10.77 14.77 6.68
CA GLN A 572 11.47 15.23 5.49
C GLN A 572 12.13 16.57 5.76
N LYS A 573 13.31 16.80 5.18
CA LYS A 573 14.06 18.05 5.31
C LYS A 573 13.86 18.93 4.07
N GLN A 574 13.10 20.01 4.23
CA GLN A 574 12.82 20.96 3.15
C GLN A 574 14.09 21.72 2.72
N SER A 575 14.07 22.27 1.51
CA SER A 575 15.20 23.03 0.92
C SER A 575 15.62 24.25 1.76
N ASN A 576 14.67 24.85 2.49
CA ASN A 576 14.92 25.93 3.46
C ASN A 576 15.45 25.45 4.84
N GLY A 577 15.71 24.15 5.00
CA GLY A 577 16.20 23.54 6.24
C GLY A 577 15.12 23.17 7.26
N ALA A 578 13.84 23.49 7.03
CA ALA A 578 12.75 23.08 7.91
C ALA A 578 12.54 21.56 7.89
N ILE A 579 12.07 21.01 9.02
CA ILE A 579 11.77 19.58 9.17
C ILE A 579 10.26 19.41 9.29
N THR A 580 9.65 18.70 8.34
CA THR A 580 8.20 18.47 8.27
C THR A 580 7.88 16.98 8.38
N THR A 581 6.79 16.60 9.06
CA THR A 581 6.24 15.24 8.94
C THR A 581 5.84 14.97 7.49
N TYR A 582 6.25 13.84 6.94
CA TYR A 582 5.92 13.41 5.58
C TYR A 582 5.06 12.14 5.57
N PHE A 583 5.38 11.18 6.44
CA PHE A 583 4.54 10.00 6.70
C PHE A 583 4.42 9.74 8.20
N GLU A 584 3.25 9.33 8.66
CA GLU A 584 2.95 8.94 10.04
C GLU A 584 2.33 7.54 10.04
N ARG A 585 2.85 6.63 10.87
CA ARG A 585 2.40 5.23 10.98
C ARG A 585 0.90 5.18 11.34
N PRO A 586 0.07 4.46 10.55
CA PRO A 586 -1.35 4.29 10.87
C PRO A 586 -1.62 3.68 12.24
N ALA A 587 -2.82 3.92 12.77
CA ALA A 587 -3.29 3.29 14.00
C ALA A 587 -3.21 1.75 13.92
N GLU A 588 -2.93 1.09 15.04
CA GLU A 588 -2.48 -0.31 15.11
C GLU A 588 -3.40 -1.32 14.37
N GLN A 589 -4.71 -1.06 14.27
CA GLN A 589 -5.64 -1.92 13.52
C GLN A 589 -5.50 -1.85 11.97
N PHE A 590 -4.79 -0.86 11.45
CA PHE A 590 -4.48 -0.70 10.02
C PHE A 590 -3.05 -1.14 9.67
N LEU A 591 -2.36 -1.81 10.60
CA LEU A 591 -0.99 -2.29 10.39
C LEU A 591 -0.95 -3.73 9.88
N LEU A 592 -0.10 -3.93 8.88
CA LEU A 592 0.04 -5.17 8.13
C LEU A 592 1.20 -5.98 8.74
N ASP A 593 0.87 -6.95 9.57
CA ASP A 593 1.82 -7.95 10.07
C ASP A 593 2.42 -8.74 8.91
N THR A 594 3.74 -8.71 8.75
CA THR A 594 4.43 -9.27 7.58
C THR A 594 4.30 -10.79 7.49
N LEU A 595 4.12 -11.50 8.60
CA LEU A 595 3.95 -12.97 8.61
C LEU A 595 2.59 -13.40 8.07
N ILE A 596 1.57 -12.54 8.20
CA ILE A 596 0.20 -12.80 7.75
C ILE A 596 -0.03 -12.18 6.36
N TYR A 597 0.30 -10.90 6.20
CA TYR A 597 0.03 -10.15 4.97
C TYR A 597 1.07 -10.42 3.86
N GLY A 598 2.23 -10.99 4.20
CA GLY A 598 3.21 -11.54 3.25
C GLY A 598 2.93 -12.97 2.79
N ASN A 599 1.95 -13.66 3.38
CA ASN A 599 1.60 -15.05 3.03
C ASN A 599 0.55 -15.07 1.90
N PRO A 600 0.84 -15.64 0.71
CA PRO A 600 -0.11 -15.67 -0.42
C PRO A 600 -1.46 -16.34 -0.13
N ALA A 601 -1.53 -17.27 0.83
CA ALA A 601 -2.78 -17.94 1.20
C ALA A 601 -3.66 -17.11 2.16
N GLU A 602 -3.10 -16.07 2.80
CA GLU A 602 -3.72 -15.37 3.93
C GLU A 602 -3.80 -13.85 3.79
N GLY A 603 -2.82 -13.22 3.15
CA GLY A 603 -2.66 -11.77 3.09
C GLY A 603 -3.57 -11.08 2.09
N ARG A 604 -4.60 -10.38 2.59
CA ARG A 604 -5.44 -9.48 1.80
C ARG A 604 -6.05 -8.37 2.65
N ILE A 605 -6.29 -7.22 2.03
CA ILE A 605 -7.00 -6.09 2.63
C ILE A 605 -8.40 -6.01 2.01
N ARG A 606 -9.36 -5.48 2.77
CA ARG A 606 -10.62 -5.00 2.23
C ARG A 606 -11.03 -3.68 2.88
N VAL A 607 -11.41 -2.71 2.07
CA VAL A 607 -12.04 -1.45 2.48
C VAL A 607 -13.53 -1.51 2.15
N ARG A 608 -14.39 -1.34 3.15
CA ARG A 608 -15.86 -1.23 2.99
C ARG A 608 -16.28 0.24 2.99
N ILE A 609 -17.06 0.64 1.99
CA ILE A 609 -17.55 2.01 1.77
C ILE A 609 -19.07 1.97 1.81
N THR A 610 -19.70 2.71 2.72
CA THR A 610 -21.16 2.69 2.96
C THR A 610 -21.87 4.00 2.58
N GLU A 611 -21.11 5.06 2.33
CA GLU A 611 -21.59 6.41 2.08
C GLU A 611 -20.80 7.06 0.94
N ASP A 612 -21.41 8.05 0.29
CA ASP A 612 -20.74 8.87 -0.72
C ASP A 612 -19.63 9.73 -0.07
N PRO A 613 -18.34 9.56 -0.42
CA PRO A 613 -17.24 10.22 0.29
C PRO A 613 -17.28 11.76 0.29
N PHE A 614 -17.99 12.37 -0.66
CA PHE A 614 -17.99 13.82 -0.89
C PHE A 614 -19.25 14.53 -0.38
N THR A 615 -20.30 13.77 -0.06
CA THR A 615 -21.60 14.31 0.35
C THR A 615 -22.15 13.69 1.65
N GLY A 616 -21.60 12.56 2.12
CA GLY A 616 -22.00 11.94 3.39
C GLY A 616 -23.43 11.42 3.42
N ILE A 617 -23.98 11.09 2.25
CA ILE A 617 -25.29 10.43 2.11
C ILE A 617 -25.11 8.96 1.71
N PRO A 618 -26.09 8.09 1.98
CA PRO A 618 -26.05 6.69 1.53
C PRO A 618 -25.85 6.55 0.02
N LEU A 619 -25.19 5.47 -0.38
CA LEU A 619 -24.85 5.19 -1.79
C LEU A 619 -26.10 5.13 -2.69
N VAL A 620 -26.00 5.72 -3.89
CA VAL A 620 -27.13 5.87 -4.83
C VAL A 620 -27.08 4.79 -5.91
N LYS A 621 -28.07 3.88 -5.93
CA LYS A 621 -28.10 2.75 -6.87
C LYS A 621 -28.10 3.22 -8.33
N GLY A 622 -27.16 2.71 -9.13
CA GLY A 622 -26.95 3.13 -10.53
C GLY A 622 -26.10 4.40 -10.69
N LYS A 623 -25.56 4.99 -9.61
CA LYS A 623 -24.52 6.03 -9.70
C LYS A 623 -23.12 5.40 -9.82
N GLU A 624 -22.26 6.09 -10.54
CA GLU A 624 -20.83 5.80 -10.64
C GLU A 624 -20.03 6.39 -9.48
N TYR A 625 -19.12 5.59 -8.95
CA TYR A 625 -18.14 5.93 -7.92
C TYR A 625 -16.74 5.58 -8.43
N TYR A 626 -15.73 6.33 -8.00
CA TYR A 626 -14.37 6.25 -8.51
C TYR A 626 -13.39 6.14 -7.34
N PHE A 627 -12.50 5.16 -7.38
CA PHE A 627 -11.52 4.91 -6.31
C PHE A 627 -10.13 4.56 -6.87
N SER A 628 -9.07 4.77 -6.11
CA SER A 628 -7.75 4.17 -6.35
C SER A 628 -7.21 3.53 -5.08
N VAL A 629 -6.29 2.59 -5.25
CA VAL A 629 -5.42 2.07 -4.19
C VAL A 629 -3.99 2.36 -4.60
N THR A 630 -3.39 3.42 -4.06
CA THR A 630 -1.99 3.78 -4.31
C THR A 630 -1.12 2.94 -3.38
N SER A 631 -0.16 2.19 -3.92
CA SER A 631 0.88 1.57 -3.07
C SER A 631 2.02 2.55 -2.87
N PHE A 632 2.64 2.59 -1.70
CA PHE A 632 3.82 3.44 -1.48
C PHE A 632 4.97 2.66 -0.87
N THR A 633 6.18 3.05 -1.25
CA THR A 633 7.42 2.36 -0.91
C THR A 633 8.35 3.25 -0.11
N LEU A 634 9.31 2.61 0.57
CA LEU A 634 10.33 3.28 1.36
C LEU A 634 11.72 2.79 0.93
N ASN A 635 12.62 3.71 0.64
CA ASN A 635 14.03 3.47 0.40
C ASN A 635 14.79 3.44 1.72
N HIS A 636 15.20 2.25 2.15
CA HIS A 636 15.79 2.01 3.46
C HIS A 636 17.27 2.44 3.60
N ARG A 637 17.92 2.88 2.51
CA ARG A 637 19.31 3.37 2.53
C ARG A 637 19.45 4.84 2.94
N VAL A 638 18.45 5.67 2.62
CA VAL A 638 18.56 7.14 2.72
C VAL A 638 18.02 7.71 4.03
N ILE A 639 17.13 6.95 4.70
CA ILE A 639 16.53 7.32 5.97
C ILE A 639 17.41 6.95 7.17
N LYS A 640 17.35 7.77 8.23
CA LYS A 640 18.08 7.55 9.49
C LYS A 640 17.17 7.76 10.70
N ASN A 641 17.28 6.92 11.73
CA ASN A 641 16.57 7.14 12.99
C ASN A 641 17.04 8.46 13.63
N ARG A 642 16.10 9.31 14.04
CA ARG A 642 16.37 10.68 14.51
C ARG A 642 17.11 10.74 15.86
N ALA A 643 17.06 9.68 16.67
CA ALA A 643 17.75 9.61 17.95
C ALA A 643 19.18 9.06 17.84
N THR A 644 19.46 8.19 16.85
CA THR A 644 20.77 7.51 16.71
C THR A 644 21.57 7.93 15.49
N ASN A 645 20.96 8.65 14.53
CA ASN A 645 21.52 8.98 13.21
C ASN A 645 21.95 7.74 12.38
N THR A 646 21.30 6.60 12.62
CA THR A 646 21.58 5.31 11.94
C THR A 646 20.28 4.63 11.50
N TYR A 647 20.33 3.76 10.49
CA TYR A 647 19.21 2.89 10.16
C TYR A 647 19.15 1.67 11.09
N GLY A 648 17.96 1.23 11.50
CA GLY A 648 17.73 -0.03 12.23
C GLY A 648 16.93 0.09 13.54
N PRO A 649 17.20 1.06 14.45
CA PRO A 649 16.48 1.19 15.72
C PRO A 649 15.01 1.62 15.55
N GLU A 650 14.16 1.27 16.52
CA GLU A 650 12.75 1.69 16.51
C GLU A 650 12.57 3.20 16.78
N GLY A 651 11.56 3.80 16.15
CA GLY A 651 11.11 5.16 16.41
C GLY A 651 10.99 6.01 15.14
N ASP A 652 11.23 7.32 15.28
CA ASP A 652 11.13 8.28 14.19
C ASP A 652 12.38 8.33 13.31
N TYR A 653 12.17 8.50 12.01
CA TYR A 653 13.20 8.58 10.99
C TYR A 653 13.19 9.94 10.27
N ILE A 654 14.32 10.33 9.68
CA ILE A 654 14.45 11.51 8.82
C ILE A 654 15.04 11.13 7.46
N ASP A 655 14.50 11.74 6.40
CA ASP A 655 15.07 11.83 5.08
C ASP A 655 15.73 13.20 4.90
N ASP A 656 17.05 13.21 4.72
CA ASP A 656 17.86 14.40 4.42
C ASP A 656 17.96 14.70 2.90
N ARG A 657 17.53 13.76 2.05
CA ARG A 657 17.74 13.78 0.58
C ARG A 657 16.46 13.99 -0.23
N ASN A 658 15.29 13.84 0.39
CA ASN A 658 13.94 13.96 -0.21
C ASN A 658 13.61 12.86 -1.24
N ILE A 659 14.27 11.70 -1.12
CA ILE A 659 14.15 10.52 -2.00
C ILE A 659 13.77 9.23 -1.25
N ALA A 660 13.24 9.35 -0.02
CA ALA A 660 12.87 8.19 0.77
C ALA A 660 11.59 7.47 0.31
N ILE A 661 10.60 8.17 -0.24
CA ILE A 661 9.28 7.58 -0.56
C ILE A 661 8.93 7.79 -2.03
N ASP A 662 8.60 6.68 -2.70
CA ASP A 662 7.97 6.66 -4.02
C ASP A 662 6.53 6.12 -3.89
N GLU A 663 5.59 6.74 -4.60
CA GLU A 663 4.16 6.37 -4.62
C GLU A 663 3.77 5.87 -6.01
N PHE A 664 3.05 4.74 -6.07
CA PHE A 664 2.67 4.03 -7.29
C PHE A 664 1.14 3.98 -7.37
N ASP A 665 0.58 4.89 -8.17
CA ASP A 665 -0.86 5.10 -8.33
C ASP A 665 -1.49 4.07 -9.30
N ASN A 666 -2.31 3.16 -8.77
CA ASN A 666 -3.07 2.21 -9.58
C ASN A 666 -4.27 2.87 -10.30
N ALA A 667 -4.73 2.24 -11.38
CA ALA A 667 -5.82 2.73 -12.22
C ALA A 667 -7.10 3.05 -11.41
N ILE A 668 -7.89 4.02 -11.88
CA ILE A 668 -9.16 4.35 -11.21
C ILE A 668 -10.16 3.22 -11.40
N VAL A 669 -10.56 2.63 -10.28
CA VAL A 669 -11.61 1.63 -10.15
C VAL A 669 -12.96 2.32 -10.23
N ARG A 670 -13.62 2.21 -11.39
CA ARG A 670 -14.98 2.69 -11.65
C ARG A 670 -16.01 1.65 -11.18
N VAL A 671 -16.90 2.05 -10.27
CA VAL A 671 -17.93 1.18 -9.67
C VAL A 671 -19.32 1.75 -9.92
N VAL A 672 -20.17 1.01 -10.65
CA VAL A 672 -21.61 1.31 -10.76
C VAL A 672 -22.31 0.66 -9.57
N TYR A 673 -22.70 1.43 -8.56
CA TYR A 673 -23.19 0.83 -7.31
C TYR A 673 -24.53 0.09 -7.50
N GLY A 674 -24.52 -1.20 -7.16
CA GLY A 674 -25.70 -2.06 -7.14
C GLY A 674 -25.92 -2.90 -8.39
N THR A 675 -24.95 -3.01 -9.31
CA THR A 675 -24.98 -3.98 -10.43
C THR A 675 -25.28 -5.40 -9.96
N ASP A 676 -24.69 -5.80 -8.83
CA ASP A 676 -24.62 -7.19 -8.40
C ASP A 676 -25.80 -7.57 -7.50
N MET A 677 -26.82 -6.72 -7.36
CA MET A 677 -27.77 -6.81 -6.24
C MET A 677 -28.63 -8.08 -6.20
N TYR A 678 -28.79 -8.82 -7.31
CA TYR A 678 -29.44 -10.14 -7.33
C TYR A 678 -28.46 -11.32 -7.05
N SER A 679 -27.16 -11.05 -6.98
CA SER A 679 -26.07 -11.95 -6.57
C SER A 679 -25.05 -11.20 -5.66
N PRO A 680 -25.50 -10.55 -4.58
CA PRO A 680 -24.71 -9.56 -3.85
C PRO A 680 -23.61 -10.22 -3.01
N ALA A 681 -22.61 -9.43 -2.59
CA ALA A 681 -21.61 -9.88 -1.62
C ALA A 681 -22.29 -10.40 -0.33
N ALA A 682 -22.05 -11.65 0.04
CA ALA A 682 -22.65 -12.23 1.23
C ALA A 682 -22.01 -11.67 2.52
N ASP A 683 -22.85 -11.25 3.47
CA ASP A 683 -22.42 -10.64 4.73
C ASP A 683 -21.90 -11.68 5.76
N ILE A 684 -21.45 -11.20 6.93
CA ILE A 684 -20.75 -11.99 7.96
C ILE A 684 -21.64 -13.11 8.53
N GLY A 685 -21.38 -14.35 8.11
CA GLY A 685 -22.06 -15.53 8.63
C GLY A 685 -21.68 -15.85 10.08
N GLN A 686 -22.64 -16.34 10.87
CA GLN A 686 -22.47 -16.70 12.27
C GLN A 686 -22.52 -18.22 12.45
N GLY A 687 -21.56 -18.77 13.21
CA GLY A 687 -21.57 -20.15 13.67
C GLY A 687 -22.49 -20.32 14.89
N LYS A 688 -23.42 -21.27 14.81
CA LYS A 688 -24.26 -21.69 15.93
C LYS A 688 -23.52 -22.75 16.75
N ARG A 689 -23.52 -22.60 18.06
CA ARG A 689 -22.94 -23.60 18.98
C ARG A 689 -23.78 -24.88 18.91
N ALA A 690 -23.14 -26.01 18.63
CA ALA A 690 -23.80 -27.31 18.49
C ALA A 690 -23.64 -28.19 19.74
N ALA A 691 -22.46 -28.15 20.39
CA ALA A 691 -22.18 -28.88 21.63
C ALA A 691 -21.16 -28.14 22.52
N GLY A 692 -20.94 -28.66 23.73
CA GLY A 692 -19.84 -28.30 24.63
C GLY A 692 -20.18 -27.35 25.78
N PHE A 693 -19.13 -26.80 26.41
CA PHE A 693 -19.19 -26.11 27.71
C PHE A 693 -18.57 -24.70 27.72
N ALA A 694 -17.82 -24.31 26.68
CA ALA A 694 -17.32 -22.94 26.50
C ALA A 694 -18.47 -21.96 26.21
N GLY A 695 -18.96 -21.27 27.25
CA GLY A 695 -20.14 -20.38 27.16
C GLY A 695 -19.87 -19.01 26.52
N THR A 696 -18.61 -18.57 26.48
CA THR A 696 -18.20 -17.26 25.95
C THR A 696 -17.60 -17.33 24.54
N GLY A 697 -17.47 -18.53 23.96
CA GLY A 697 -16.88 -18.78 22.65
C GLY A 697 -17.73 -18.32 21.47
N GLY A 698 -17.19 -18.44 20.25
CA GLY A 698 -17.87 -18.01 19.05
C GLY A 698 -17.13 -18.37 17.76
N VAL A 699 -17.92 -18.65 16.72
CA VAL A 699 -17.44 -18.87 15.35
C VAL A 699 -18.20 -17.92 14.42
N LYS A 700 -17.50 -17.39 13.43
CA LYS A 700 -18.01 -16.59 12.32
C LYS A 700 -17.32 -17.03 11.03
N PHE A 701 -17.88 -16.64 9.89
CA PHE A 701 -17.16 -16.68 8.63
C PHE A 701 -17.30 -15.36 7.86
N LEU A 702 -16.23 -14.96 7.17
CA LEU A 702 -16.21 -13.83 6.26
C LEU A 702 -16.22 -14.38 4.83
N THR A 703 -17.25 -14.06 4.05
CA THR A 703 -17.21 -14.36 2.61
C THR A 703 -16.16 -13.48 1.94
N VAL A 704 -15.36 -14.10 1.06
CA VAL A 704 -14.37 -13.41 0.21
C VAL A 704 -14.70 -13.63 -1.26
N ASP A 705 -15.12 -14.84 -1.62
CA ASP A 705 -15.60 -15.19 -2.94
C ASP A 705 -16.92 -15.95 -2.83
N ASN A 706 -17.98 -15.39 -3.41
CA ASN A 706 -19.29 -16.04 -3.48
C ASN A 706 -19.24 -17.34 -4.30
N SER A 707 -18.42 -17.41 -5.35
CA SER A 707 -18.45 -18.52 -6.32
C SER A 707 -17.87 -19.83 -5.76
N GLY A 708 -16.85 -19.74 -4.90
CA GLY A 708 -16.30 -20.86 -4.14
C GLY A 708 -17.21 -21.37 -3.01
N LEU A 709 -18.29 -20.69 -2.66
CA LEU A 709 -19.24 -21.16 -1.63
C LEU A 709 -20.02 -22.38 -2.16
N THR A 710 -19.86 -23.52 -1.49
CA THR A 710 -20.46 -24.80 -1.88
C THR A 710 -21.96 -24.93 -1.57
N GLY A 711 -22.46 -24.18 -0.57
CA GLY A 711 -23.78 -24.41 0.03
C GLY A 711 -23.79 -25.44 1.16
N ASP A 712 -22.63 -25.98 1.54
CA ASP A 712 -22.52 -27.03 2.55
C ASP A 712 -22.74 -26.55 3.97
N SER A 713 -23.00 -27.51 4.87
CA SER A 713 -22.83 -27.30 6.30
C SER A 713 -21.42 -27.71 6.75
N TYR A 714 -20.92 -27.00 7.75
CA TYR A 714 -19.58 -27.14 8.30
C TYR A 714 -19.65 -27.36 9.81
N THR A 715 -18.64 -28.03 10.34
CA THR A 715 -18.42 -28.14 11.79
C THR A 715 -17.02 -27.63 12.12
N VAL A 716 -16.94 -26.71 13.08
CA VAL A 716 -15.71 -26.37 13.79
C VAL A 716 -15.66 -27.25 15.03
N GLU A 717 -14.73 -28.19 15.05
CA GLU A 717 -14.48 -29.14 16.14
C GLU A 717 -13.28 -28.64 16.94
N PHE A 718 -13.37 -28.60 18.27
CA PHE A 718 -12.27 -28.16 19.14
C PHE A 718 -11.54 -29.36 19.75
N LYS A 719 -10.29 -29.14 20.15
CA LYS A 719 -9.49 -30.11 20.90
C LYS A 719 -8.66 -29.42 21.98
N GLY A 720 -8.80 -29.87 23.22
CA GLY A 720 -8.07 -29.38 24.37
C GLY A 720 -6.61 -29.82 24.37
N ASP A 721 -5.70 -28.90 24.58
CA ASP A 721 -4.28 -29.18 24.77
C ASP A 721 -3.93 -29.09 26.26
N THR A 722 -4.02 -30.25 26.93
CA THR A 722 -3.68 -30.39 28.34
C THR A 722 -2.17 -30.41 28.61
N ALA A 723 -1.32 -30.33 27.58
CA ALA A 723 0.14 -30.34 27.72
C ALA A 723 0.74 -28.93 27.81
N THR A 724 0.10 -27.91 27.22
CA THR A 724 0.56 -26.52 27.38
C THR A 724 0.30 -25.95 28.77
N LEU A 725 1.14 -25.00 29.18
CA LEU A 725 0.93 -24.14 30.34
C LEU A 725 1.13 -22.68 29.88
N PRO A 726 0.08 -21.84 29.85
CA PRO A 726 -1.32 -22.13 30.20
C PRO A 726 -2.01 -23.13 29.27
N TYR A 727 -3.19 -23.59 29.68
CA TYR A 727 -4.12 -24.38 28.88
C TYR A 727 -4.39 -23.67 27.56
N SER A 728 -4.40 -24.44 26.47
CA SER A 728 -4.85 -23.95 25.16
C SER A 728 -5.80 -24.95 24.53
N ALA A 729 -6.57 -24.51 23.55
CA ALA A 729 -7.25 -25.40 22.63
C ALA A 729 -6.68 -25.21 21.22
N SER A 730 -7.01 -26.14 20.34
CA SER A 730 -6.90 -25.98 18.90
C SER A 730 -8.26 -26.25 18.25
N TYR A 731 -8.49 -25.76 17.05
CA TYR A 731 -9.72 -26.02 16.30
C TYR A 731 -9.42 -26.61 14.91
N SER A 732 -10.37 -27.39 14.40
CA SER A 732 -10.37 -27.95 13.05
C SER A 732 -11.69 -27.63 12.37
N LEU A 733 -11.64 -27.33 11.07
CA LEU A 733 -12.81 -27.04 10.23
C LEU A 733 -13.08 -28.20 9.29
N LYS A 734 -14.30 -28.72 9.34
CA LYS A 734 -14.75 -29.88 8.56
C LYS A 734 -15.94 -29.50 7.69
N ASN A 735 -15.93 -29.90 6.43
CA ASN A 735 -17.12 -29.88 5.57
C ASN A 735 -17.94 -31.16 5.84
N ASN A 736 -19.21 -31.02 6.20
CA ASN A 736 -20.04 -32.14 6.63
C ASN A 736 -20.60 -32.99 5.46
N ARG A 737 -20.64 -32.46 4.22
CA ARG A 737 -21.03 -33.24 3.03
C ARG A 737 -19.88 -34.10 2.53
N THR A 738 -18.66 -33.55 2.48
CA THR A 738 -17.48 -34.26 1.96
C THR A 738 -16.74 -35.05 3.04
N GLY A 739 -16.94 -34.71 4.32
CA GLY A 739 -16.20 -35.27 5.46
C GLY A 739 -14.77 -34.74 5.60
N ALA A 740 -14.31 -33.87 4.70
CA ALA A 740 -12.93 -33.41 4.65
C ALA A 740 -12.62 -32.34 5.70
N TYR A 741 -11.44 -32.43 6.32
CA TYR A 741 -10.88 -31.37 7.16
C TYR A 741 -10.11 -30.38 6.30
N LEU A 742 -10.58 -29.12 6.31
CA LEU A 742 -10.07 -28.01 5.49
C LEU A 742 -9.09 -27.13 6.28
N ILE A 743 -9.22 -27.13 7.61
CA ILE A 743 -8.26 -26.60 8.59
C ILE A 743 -8.13 -27.67 9.69
N THR A 744 -6.92 -27.95 10.15
CA THR A 744 -6.66 -29.01 11.14
C THR A 744 -5.73 -28.48 12.24
N GLY A 745 -6.14 -28.59 13.50
CA GLY A 745 -5.29 -28.27 14.66
C GLY A 745 -4.82 -26.82 14.76
N SER A 746 -5.55 -25.85 14.19
CA SER A 746 -5.18 -24.44 14.24
C SER A 746 -5.25 -23.88 15.67
N LYS A 747 -4.25 -23.07 16.04
CA LYS A 747 -4.26 -22.23 17.25
C LYS A 747 -4.38 -20.73 16.92
N SER A 748 -4.71 -20.38 15.66
CA SER A 748 -4.84 -18.98 15.21
C SER A 748 -6.25 -18.45 15.51
N TYR A 749 -6.42 -17.87 16.70
CA TYR A 749 -7.70 -17.29 17.12
C TYR A 749 -7.82 -15.84 16.66
N ASN A 750 -8.78 -15.58 15.76
CA ASN A 750 -9.14 -14.25 15.29
C ASN A 750 -10.66 -14.18 15.12
N PHE A 751 -11.32 -13.29 15.88
CA PHE A 751 -12.77 -13.06 15.81
C PHE A 751 -13.14 -11.67 15.32
N ASP A 752 -12.14 -10.86 14.96
CA ASP A 752 -12.35 -9.59 14.30
C ASP A 752 -12.85 -9.84 12.86
N THR A 753 -13.87 -9.08 12.50
CA THR A 753 -14.55 -9.13 11.21
C THR A 753 -14.17 -7.98 10.30
N THR A 754 -13.32 -7.06 10.76
CA THR A 754 -12.72 -5.99 9.95
C THR A 754 -11.42 -6.46 9.30
N ASN A 755 -10.56 -7.18 10.04
CA ASN A 755 -9.40 -7.91 9.51
C ASN A 755 -9.83 -9.01 8.51
N TYR A 756 -9.53 -8.79 7.23
CA TYR A 756 -9.86 -9.70 6.12
C TYR A 756 -8.77 -10.74 5.77
N ALA A 757 -7.72 -10.84 6.58
CA ALA A 757 -6.67 -11.82 6.39
C ALA A 757 -6.99 -13.20 7.02
N GLY A 758 -6.28 -14.23 6.55
CA GLY A 758 -6.41 -15.64 6.95
C GLY A 758 -6.83 -16.56 5.81
N LYS A 759 -6.60 -17.87 5.92
CA LYS A 759 -6.77 -18.86 4.84
C LYS A 759 -8.20 -18.84 4.25
N VAL A 760 -8.33 -18.61 2.93
CA VAL A 760 -9.60 -18.86 2.22
C VAL A 760 -9.87 -20.36 2.14
N THR A 761 -11.10 -20.75 2.43
CA THR A 761 -11.59 -22.12 2.46
C THR A 761 -12.99 -22.11 1.86
N GLU A 762 -13.19 -22.76 0.71
CA GLU A 762 -14.51 -22.90 0.05
C GLU A 762 -15.32 -21.58 0.03
N GLY A 763 -14.68 -20.49 -0.43
CA GLY A 763 -15.26 -19.14 -0.58
C GLY A 763 -15.17 -18.21 0.64
N PHE A 764 -14.82 -18.71 1.83
CA PHE A 764 -14.84 -17.93 3.07
C PHE A 764 -13.55 -18.03 3.92
N ILE A 765 -13.39 -17.12 4.87
CA ILE A 765 -12.39 -17.18 5.96
C ILE A 765 -13.11 -17.56 7.25
N LEU A 766 -12.62 -18.57 7.96
CA LEU A 766 -13.13 -18.88 9.30
C LEU A 766 -12.55 -17.90 10.34
N LYS A 767 -13.41 -17.32 11.18
CA LYS A 767 -13.03 -16.46 12.30
C LYS A 767 -13.50 -17.09 13.62
N VAL A 768 -12.56 -17.48 14.48
CA VAL A 768 -12.80 -18.20 15.73
C VAL A 768 -12.38 -17.34 16.92
N LYS A 769 -13.28 -17.19 17.90
CA LYS A 769 -13.01 -16.49 19.15
C LYS A 769 -12.24 -17.38 20.11
N ASP A 770 -11.17 -16.87 20.71
CA ASP A 770 -10.49 -17.54 21.82
C ASP A 770 -11.38 -17.60 23.08
N VAL A 771 -11.16 -18.60 23.92
CA VAL A 771 -11.78 -18.77 25.24
C VAL A 771 -10.71 -19.20 26.24
N ALA A 772 -9.97 -18.22 26.75
CA ALA A 772 -9.09 -18.41 27.90
C ALA A 772 -9.92 -18.83 29.13
N PRO A 773 -9.57 -19.92 29.82
CA PRO A 773 -10.25 -20.32 31.06
C PRO A 773 -10.02 -19.31 32.18
N THR A 774 -11.01 -19.13 33.06
CA THR A 774 -10.86 -18.30 34.27
C THR A 774 -11.51 -18.92 35.50
N VAL A 775 -10.93 -18.65 36.67
CA VAL A 775 -11.50 -18.99 37.98
C VAL A 775 -12.55 -17.98 38.42
N SER A 776 -13.36 -18.31 39.42
CA SER A 776 -14.27 -17.34 40.03
C SER A 776 -13.54 -16.25 40.80
N THR A 777 -14.09 -15.04 40.80
CA THR A 777 -13.67 -13.97 41.71
C THR A 777 -14.24 -14.19 43.12
N ASP A 778 -13.70 -13.45 44.09
CA ASP A 778 -14.20 -13.37 45.46
C ASP A 778 -15.70 -13.01 45.53
N ALA A 779 -16.13 -12.01 44.76
CA ALA A 779 -17.53 -11.59 44.66
C ALA A 779 -18.46 -12.63 44.00
N GLN A 780 -17.91 -13.59 43.24
CA GLN A 780 -18.66 -14.70 42.66
C GLN A 780 -18.78 -15.90 43.63
N GLN A 781 -17.93 -15.99 44.65
CA GLN A 781 -17.98 -17.04 45.66
C GLN A 781 -18.92 -16.63 46.81
N THR A 782 -20.11 -17.23 46.86
CA THR A 782 -21.24 -16.71 47.65
C THR A 782 -21.63 -17.65 48.80
N TYR A 783 -22.12 -17.08 49.91
CA TYR A 783 -22.68 -17.84 51.04
C TYR A 783 -24.20 -17.65 51.12
N THR A 784 -24.93 -18.74 51.33
CA THR A 784 -26.39 -18.77 51.33
C THR A 784 -26.91 -19.47 52.59
N PRO A 785 -27.77 -18.83 53.42
CA PRO A 785 -28.17 -17.42 53.39
C PRO A 785 -27.00 -16.48 53.71
N ALA A 786 -26.91 -15.32 53.05
CA ALA A 786 -25.81 -14.38 53.26
C ALA A 786 -25.73 -13.84 54.71
N ALA A 787 -26.88 -13.78 55.42
CA ALA A 787 -26.95 -13.39 56.83
C ALA A 787 -26.29 -14.40 57.79
N ASN A 788 -26.08 -15.65 57.36
CA ASN A 788 -25.49 -16.72 58.18
C ASN A 788 -23.96 -16.83 57.98
N LYS A 789 -23.33 -15.89 57.25
CA LYS A 789 -21.90 -15.90 56.96
C LYS A 789 -21.09 -15.80 58.26
N TRP A 790 -20.39 -16.89 58.60
CA TRP A 790 -19.64 -17.07 59.86
C TRP A 790 -18.12 -16.88 59.71
N PHE A 791 -17.63 -16.63 58.49
CA PHE A 791 -16.23 -16.38 58.16
C PHE A 791 -16.01 -14.95 57.63
N VAL A 792 -14.76 -14.50 57.59
CA VAL A 792 -14.35 -13.16 57.12
C VAL A 792 -14.59 -12.94 55.62
N ASP A 793 -14.24 -11.76 55.09
CA ASP A 793 -14.25 -11.53 53.64
C ASP A 793 -13.12 -12.27 52.92
N LEU A 794 -13.41 -12.71 51.70
CA LEU A 794 -12.50 -13.53 50.90
C LEU A 794 -11.38 -12.67 50.31
N ASN A 795 -10.26 -13.31 49.98
CA ASN A 795 -9.14 -12.65 49.34
C ASN A 795 -8.39 -13.65 48.44
N LEU A 796 -8.85 -13.72 47.19
CA LEU A 796 -8.23 -14.52 46.14
C LEU A 796 -7.04 -13.81 45.49
N LEU A 797 -6.89 -12.48 45.63
CA LEU A 797 -5.75 -11.72 45.12
C LEU A 797 -4.43 -12.16 45.78
N THR A 798 -4.46 -12.51 47.06
CA THR A 798 -3.33 -13.12 47.79
C THR A 798 -3.46 -14.64 47.91
N ALA A 799 -4.41 -15.27 47.21
CA ALA A 799 -4.70 -16.71 47.25
C ALA A 799 -4.82 -17.32 48.66
N SER A 800 -5.25 -16.52 49.65
CA SER A 800 -5.19 -16.87 51.08
C SER A 800 -6.55 -17.14 51.72
N LEU A 801 -7.64 -16.62 51.15
CA LEU A 801 -9.01 -16.79 51.66
C LEU A 801 -10.00 -16.97 50.51
N GLY A 802 -10.86 -17.98 50.59
CA GLY A 802 -11.77 -18.43 49.54
C GLY A 802 -11.34 -19.77 48.94
N ALA A 803 -12.02 -20.19 47.87
CA ALA A 803 -11.67 -21.36 47.09
C ALA A 803 -10.67 -21.01 45.97
N VAL A 804 -9.44 -21.46 46.12
CA VAL A 804 -8.33 -21.23 45.18
C VAL A 804 -8.18 -22.43 44.26
N TYR A 805 -8.07 -22.20 42.95
CA TYR A 805 -7.83 -23.26 41.97
C TYR A 805 -6.46 -23.92 42.20
N SER A 806 -6.44 -25.24 42.14
CA SER A 806 -5.25 -26.04 42.45
C SER A 806 -4.42 -26.44 41.23
N GLY A 807 -4.88 -26.25 40.00
CA GLY A 807 -4.05 -26.49 38.80
C GLY A 807 -3.10 -25.35 38.47
N ARG A 808 -2.26 -25.53 37.44
CA ARG A 808 -1.20 -24.58 37.00
C ARG A 808 -1.43 -23.95 35.63
N ASP A 809 -2.52 -24.34 34.97
CA ASP A 809 -2.76 -24.10 33.55
C ASP A 809 -3.73 -22.93 33.28
N ILE A 810 -4.06 -22.13 34.30
CA ILE A 810 -4.80 -20.87 34.13
C ILE A 810 -3.82 -19.71 34.35
N ALA A 811 -3.70 -18.83 33.35
CA ALA A 811 -2.76 -17.71 33.39
C ALA A 811 -3.06 -16.76 34.56
N GLY A 812 -2.01 -16.34 35.27
CA GLY A 812 -2.11 -15.43 36.43
C GLY A 812 -2.64 -16.05 37.73
N VAL A 813 -3.00 -17.34 37.76
CA VAL A 813 -3.54 -18.00 38.96
C VAL A 813 -2.46 -18.76 39.73
N GLY A 814 -2.19 -18.32 40.95
CA GLY A 814 -1.31 -19.00 41.91
C GLY A 814 -2.06 -20.03 42.77
N GLY A 815 -1.30 -20.95 43.37
CA GLY A 815 -1.83 -21.92 44.33
C GLY A 815 -2.17 -21.31 45.69
N SER A 816 -2.88 -22.07 46.53
CA SER A 816 -3.31 -21.59 47.86
C SER A 816 -2.11 -21.23 48.74
N ALA A 817 -2.07 -19.97 49.18
CA ALA A 817 -1.05 -19.45 50.08
C ALA A 817 -1.06 -20.16 51.44
N THR A 818 -2.25 -20.54 51.93
CA THR A 818 -2.46 -21.35 53.14
C THR A 818 -1.61 -22.62 53.13
N LEU A 819 -1.58 -23.34 52.01
CA LEU A 819 -0.80 -24.59 51.87
C LEU A 819 0.59 -24.39 51.25
N GLY A 820 1.07 -23.14 51.19
CA GLY A 820 2.41 -22.78 50.70
C GLY A 820 2.50 -22.65 49.19
N ASN A 821 1.51 -22.00 48.55
CA ASN A 821 1.40 -21.78 47.10
C ASN A 821 1.44 -23.07 46.26
N ARG A 822 0.98 -24.20 46.81
CA ARG A 822 1.03 -25.50 46.12
C ARG A 822 -0.04 -25.58 45.02
N GLN A 823 0.35 -26.20 43.91
CA GLN A 823 -0.52 -26.50 42.77
C GLN A 823 -0.21 -27.91 42.26
N SER A 824 -1.26 -28.62 41.88
CA SER A 824 -1.24 -29.88 41.15
C SER A 824 -0.54 -29.76 39.80
N THR A 825 0.17 -30.81 39.40
CA THR A 825 0.70 -30.96 38.05
C THR A 825 -0.29 -31.62 37.09
N ILE A 826 -1.37 -32.21 37.63
CA ILE A 826 -2.30 -33.05 36.87
C ILE A 826 -3.71 -32.47 36.72
N THR A 827 -4.15 -31.59 37.62
CA THR A 827 -5.42 -30.85 37.49
C THR A 827 -5.34 -29.92 36.29
N LYS A 828 -6.43 -29.88 35.50
CA LYS A 828 -6.53 -29.10 34.25
C LYS A 828 -7.80 -28.25 34.21
N ALA A 829 -7.77 -27.15 33.47
CA ALA A 829 -8.85 -26.18 33.41
C ALA A 829 -10.16 -26.75 32.83
N ASN A 830 -10.10 -27.78 31.99
CA ASN A 830 -11.28 -28.51 31.48
C ASN A 830 -11.92 -29.46 32.51
N HIS A 831 -11.23 -29.77 33.61
CA HIS A 831 -11.78 -30.52 34.75
C HIS A 831 -12.46 -29.61 35.79
N LEU A 832 -12.38 -28.28 35.64
CA LEU A 832 -13.08 -27.38 36.55
C LEU A 832 -14.60 -27.61 36.53
N ARG A 833 -15.20 -27.58 37.73
CA ARG A 833 -16.65 -27.69 37.96
C ARG A 833 -17.10 -26.71 39.03
N ALA A 834 -18.31 -26.19 38.89
CA ALA A 834 -18.93 -25.42 39.97
C ALA A 834 -19.28 -26.34 41.16
N ILE A 835 -18.92 -25.93 42.38
CA ILE A 835 -19.11 -26.73 43.61
C ILE A 835 -19.92 -26.00 44.69
N GLU A 836 -20.56 -26.79 45.54
CA GLU A 836 -21.24 -26.39 46.77
C GLU A 836 -20.59 -27.07 47.99
N VAL A 837 -20.19 -26.30 49.00
CA VAL A 837 -19.94 -26.82 50.35
C VAL A 837 -21.24 -26.67 51.14
N ARG A 838 -21.87 -27.79 51.47
CA ARG A 838 -23.16 -27.89 52.18
C ARG A 838 -22.89 -28.17 53.67
N PHE A 839 -23.13 -27.18 54.53
CA PHE A 839 -22.79 -27.23 55.95
C PHE A 839 -23.92 -27.81 56.83
N GLY A 840 -23.53 -28.45 57.93
CA GLY A 840 -24.43 -29.20 58.81
C GLY A 840 -24.99 -30.50 58.20
N GLN A 841 -24.49 -30.90 57.03
CA GLN A 841 -24.69 -32.23 56.46
C GLN A 841 -23.47 -33.09 56.82
N PRO A 842 -23.62 -34.24 57.53
CA PRO A 842 -22.48 -35.05 57.93
C PRO A 842 -21.81 -35.68 56.69
N GLY A 843 -20.48 -35.61 56.64
CA GLY A 843 -19.64 -36.23 55.63
C GLY A 843 -18.36 -36.80 56.26
N LYS A 844 -17.45 -37.32 55.43
CA LYS A 844 -16.11 -37.75 55.86
C LYS A 844 -15.01 -37.16 54.99
N ALA A 845 -13.83 -36.96 55.59
CA ALA A 845 -12.68 -36.36 54.93
C ALA A 845 -11.36 -37.06 55.25
N TYR A 846 -10.44 -37.05 54.29
CA TYR A 846 -9.06 -37.51 54.45
C TYR A 846 -8.23 -36.49 55.24
N ARG A 847 -7.72 -36.91 56.39
CA ARG A 847 -7.01 -36.08 57.38
C ARG A 847 -5.50 -36.13 57.14
N TYR A 848 -4.89 -34.97 56.88
CA TYR A 848 -3.44 -34.83 56.67
C TYR A 848 -2.81 -33.96 57.77
N MET A 849 -1.62 -34.32 58.22
CA MET A 849 -1.01 -33.73 59.41
C MET A 849 0.26 -32.95 59.07
N ASN A 850 0.25 -31.64 59.36
CA ASN A 850 1.42 -30.77 59.24
C ASN A 850 2.22 -30.69 60.55
N GLY A 851 3.55 -30.68 60.47
CA GLY A 851 4.42 -30.46 61.63
C GLY A 851 4.84 -31.72 62.40
N PHE A 852 4.48 -32.93 61.94
CA PHE A 852 4.78 -34.18 62.64
C PHE A 852 6.04 -34.90 62.11
N VAL A 853 6.16 -35.08 60.80
CA VAL A 853 7.15 -36.00 60.21
C VAL A 853 8.50 -35.33 59.97
N GLY A 854 9.55 -35.86 60.58
CA GLY A 854 10.95 -35.49 60.30
C GLY A 854 11.74 -35.03 61.52
N THR A 855 13.07 -35.16 61.42
CA THR A 855 14.01 -34.87 62.52
C THR A 855 14.21 -33.37 62.76
N SER A 856 14.37 -32.57 61.69
CA SER A 856 14.50 -31.11 61.79
C SER A 856 13.15 -30.40 61.87
N ALA A 857 13.11 -29.23 62.52
CA ALA A 857 11.91 -28.39 62.59
C ALA A 857 11.46 -27.89 61.20
N LEU A 858 12.41 -27.65 60.27
CA LEU A 858 12.12 -27.26 58.89
C LEU A 858 11.47 -28.43 58.11
N SER A 859 12.00 -29.65 58.27
CA SER A 859 11.42 -30.86 57.69
C SER A 859 9.99 -31.09 58.16
N ARG A 860 9.73 -30.95 59.48
CA ARG A 860 8.39 -31.10 60.06
C ARG A 860 7.39 -30.08 59.51
N ARG A 861 7.73 -28.78 59.50
CA ARG A 861 6.89 -27.70 58.95
C ARG A 861 6.57 -27.90 57.46
N ASN A 862 7.44 -28.57 56.72
CA ASN A 862 7.25 -28.88 55.29
C ASN A 862 6.80 -30.34 55.05
N SER A 863 6.10 -30.97 56.00
CA SER A 863 5.49 -32.32 55.86
C SER A 863 3.96 -32.23 55.97
N PHE A 864 3.21 -33.12 55.29
CA PHE A 864 1.74 -33.08 55.25
C PHE A 864 1.18 -34.50 55.13
N LYS A 865 1.47 -35.34 56.13
CA LYS A 865 1.31 -36.80 56.07
C LYS A 865 -0.11 -37.24 56.42
N TYR A 866 -0.70 -38.17 55.66
CA TYR A 866 -1.98 -38.79 56.01
C TYR A 866 -1.93 -39.39 57.42
N ALA A 867 -2.93 -39.09 58.27
CA ALA A 867 -2.81 -39.27 59.73
C ALA A 867 -2.65 -40.74 60.17
N ALA A 868 -3.22 -41.69 59.42
CA ALA A 868 -3.02 -43.13 59.67
C ALA A 868 -1.57 -43.60 59.37
N GLY A 869 -0.80 -42.83 58.60
CA GLY A 869 0.59 -43.10 58.28
C GLY A 869 1.62 -42.57 59.29
N LEU A 870 1.16 -42.06 60.43
CA LEU A 870 2.02 -41.60 61.53
C LEU A 870 2.25 -42.72 62.55
N ASN A 871 3.46 -42.80 63.08
CA ASN A 871 3.85 -43.77 64.11
C ASN A 871 4.07 -43.07 65.47
N GLY A 872 4.19 -43.87 66.53
CA GLY A 872 4.36 -43.38 67.90
C GLY A 872 5.58 -42.49 68.14
N THR A 873 6.57 -42.46 67.24
CA THR A 873 7.74 -41.55 67.37
C THR A 873 7.47 -40.14 66.84
N ASP A 874 6.46 -39.95 65.98
CA ASP A 874 6.12 -38.65 65.39
C ASP A 874 5.21 -37.79 66.29
N VAL A 875 4.41 -38.44 67.13
CA VAL A 875 3.53 -37.83 68.14
C VAL A 875 4.20 -37.61 69.51
N LEU A 876 5.52 -37.79 69.60
CA LEU A 876 6.26 -37.44 70.81
C LEU A 876 6.21 -35.93 71.06
N PRO A 877 6.21 -35.46 72.33
CA PRO A 877 6.25 -34.03 72.67
C PRO A 877 7.39 -33.25 71.99
N SER A 878 8.53 -33.89 71.75
CA SER A 878 9.70 -33.31 71.07
C SER A 878 9.62 -33.28 69.53
N ARG A 879 8.59 -33.89 68.92
CA ARG A 879 8.31 -33.84 67.47
C ARG A 879 7.04 -33.05 67.18
N GLY A 880 5.90 -33.72 66.97
CA GLY A 880 4.61 -33.11 66.66
C GLY A 880 3.66 -32.94 67.85
N GLY A 881 3.97 -33.51 69.02
CA GLY A 881 3.10 -33.47 70.19
C GLY A 881 1.93 -34.45 70.12
N ALA A 882 1.11 -34.45 71.19
CA ALA A 882 -0.08 -35.29 71.27
C ALA A 882 -1.13 -34.90 70.21
N MET A 883 -1.97 -35.85 69.84
CA MET A 883 -2.93 -35.75 68.74
C MET A 883 -4.23 -36.49 69.12
N GLY A 884 -5.38 -35.86 68.87
CA GLY A 884 -6.67 -36.53 68.94
C GLY A 884 -6.85 -37.50 67.78
N GLN A 885 -7.60 -38.58 68.01
CA GLN A 885 -7.88 -39.64 67.02
C GLN A 885 -6.60 -40.20 66.32
N PHE A 886 -5.53 -40.45 67.08
CA PHE A 886 -4.27 -40.97 66.53
C PHE A 886 -4.48 -42.28 65.75
N GLY A 887 -3.88 -42.38 64.57
CA GLY A 887 -4.04 -43.50 63.64
C GLY A 887 -5.31 -43.45 62.77
N VAL A 888 -6.26 -42.54 63.06
CA VAL A 888 -7.48 -42.37 62.24
C VAL A 888 -7.23 -41.32 61.16
N GLY A 889 -7.26 -41.76 59.90
CA GLY A 889 -7.04 -40.92 58.72
C GLY A 889 -8.31 -40.48 58.00
N PHE A 890 -9.44 -41.15 58.20
CA PHE A 890 -10.72 -40.82 57.54
C PHE A 890 -11.77 -40.54 58.61
N VAL A 891 -12.03 -39.25 58.87
CA VAL A 891 -12.78 -38.75 60.02
C VAL A 891 -14.09 -38.08 59.59
N ASP A 892 -15.06 -38.03 60.50
CA ASP A 892 -16.33 -37.32 60.30
C ASP A 892 -16.11 -35.80 60.27
N VAL A 893 -16.76 -35.11 59.32
CA VAL A 893 -16.73 -33.65 59.15
C VAL A 893 -18.17 -33.10 59.03
N PRO A 894 -18.44 -31.87 59.50
CA PRO A 894 -19.79 -31.33 59.57
C PRO A 894 -20.25 -30.68 58.24
N PHE A 895 -19.69 -31.12 57.12
CA PHE A 895 -20.03 -30.63 55.78
C PHE A 895 -19.90 -31.73 54.73
N GLN A 896 -20.56 -31.53 53.60
CA GLN A 896 -20.31 -32.28 52.37
C GLN A 896 -19.94 -31.31 51.25
N VAL A 897 -19.03 -31.70 50.35
CA VAL A 897 -18.77 -30.95 49.12
C VAL A 897 -19.37 -31.70 47.93
N TRP A 898 -20.05 -30.96 47.07
CA TRP A 898 -20.75 -31.48 45.90
C TRP A 898 -20.34 -30.69 44.66
N VAL A 899 -20.19 -31.36 43.51
CA VAL A 899 -20.38 -30.69 42.22
C VAL A 899 -21.85 -30.29 42.11
N LYS A 900 -22.11 -29.06 41.67
CA LYS A 900 -23.44 -28.59 41.27
C LYS A 900 -23.29 -27.70 40.06
N ASP A 901 -22.96 -28.32 38.94
CA ASP A 901 -22.57 -27.65 37.71
C ASP A 901 -23.72 -27.66 36.69
N SER A 902 -24.39 -26.52 36.54
CA SER A 902 -25.49 -26.37 35.58
C SER A 902 -25.04 -26.21 34.12
N VAL A 903 -23.73 -26.07 33.86
CA VAL A 903 -23.17 -26.02 32.50
C VAL A 903 -22.86 -27.45 32.02
N TYR A 904 -22.30 -28.29 32.89
CA TYR A 904 -22.09 -29.72 32.62
C TYR A 904 -23.32 -30.60 32.87
N GLY A 905 -24.33 -30.09 33.60
CA GLY A 905 -25.48 -30.89 34.04
C GLY A 905 -25.12 -31.87 35.17
N GLU A 906 -24.04 -31.60 35.92
CA GLU A 906 -23.39 -32.53 36.83
C GLU A 906 -23.79 -32.25 38.29
N GLU A 907 -24.23 -33.28 39.02
CA GLU A 907 -24.37 -33.24 40.48
C GLU A 907 -23.88 -34.56 41.10
N ARG A 908 -22.84 -34.46 41.93
CA ARG A 908 -22.24 -35.60 42.66
C ARG A 908 -21.53 -35.12 43.92
N GLN A 909 -21.47 -35.97 44.96
CA GLN A 909 -20.65 -35.71 46.14
C GLN A 909 -19.18 -35.99 45.82
N LEU A 910 -18.29 -35.11 46.29
CA LEU A 910 -16.84 -35.19 46.05
C LEU A 910 -16.09 -35.78 47.24
N ALA A 911 -14.98 -36.46 46.95
CA ALA A 911 -13.96 -36.79 47.93
C ALA A 911 -13.24 -35.51 48.39
N VAL A 912 -13.02 -35.39 49.70
CA VAL A 912 -12.40 -34.22 50.32
C VAL A 912 -11.37 -34.61 51.36
N GLY A 913 -10.43 -33.72 51.62
CA GLY A 913 -9.53 -33.80 52.76
C GLY A 913 -9.37 -32.46 53.47
N PHE A 914 -8.64 -32.45 54.58
CA PHE A 914 -8.23 -31.22 55.27
C PHE A 914 -6.89 -31.43 55.98
N VAL A 915 -6.24 -30.32 56.36
CA VAL A 915 -4.92 -30.34 56.98
C VAL A 915 -4.97 -29.82 58.42
N GLU A 916 -4.68 -30.67 59.40
CA GLU A 916 -4.48 -30.25 60.79
C GLU A 916 -3.00 -30.02 61.08
N LYS A 917 -2.68 -28.98 61.85
CA LYS A 917 -1.30 -28.69 62.26
C LYS A 917 -1.01 -29.10 63.70
N SER A 918 0.19 -29.65 63.90
CA SER A 918 0.81 -29.91 65.20
C SER A 918 0.67 -28.75 66.19
N ALA A 919 0.28 -29.05 67.43
CA ALA A 919 0.22 -28.10 68.54
C ALA A 919 1.58 -27.49 68.93
N ASN A 920 2.69 -28.07 68.46
CA ASN A 920 4.04 -27.50 68.60
C ASN A 920 4.31 -26.34 67.60
N LEU A 921 3.32 -25.93 66.80
CA LEU A 921 3.40 -24.84 65.83
C LEU A 921 2.25 -23.84 66.06
N PRO A 922 2.46 -22.51 65.90
CA PRO A 922 1.45 -21.50 66.26
C PRO A 922 0.09 -21.71 65.60
N GLY A 923 -0.97 -21.81 66.39
CA GLY A 923 -2.35 -22.01 65.91
C GLY A 923 -2.72 -23.44 65.49
N GLY A 924 -1.86 -24.44 65.68
CA GLY A 924 -2.20 -25.83 65.39
C GLY A 924 -3.05 -26.49 66.49
N ASN A 925 -4.15 -27.15 66.10
CA ASN A 925 -5.06 -27.90 66.98
C ASN A 925 -5.34 -29.31 66.42
N PRO A 926 -4.46 -30.30 66.64
CA PRO A 926 -4.53 -31.59 65.97
C PRO A 926 -5.50 -32.58 66.68
N ASP A 927 -6.77 -32.21 66.86
CA ASP A 927 -7.75 -32.97 67.64
C ASP A 927 -8.62 -33.97 66.83
N GLY A 928 -8.65 -33.84 65.50
CA GLY A 928 -9.40 -34.72 64.59
C GLY A 928 -10.78 -34.22 64.17
N ASN A 929 -11.18 -33.00 64.56
CA ASN A 929 -12.40 -32.34 64.10
C ASN A 929 -12.02 -31.12 63.25
N TRP A 930 -12.67 -30.92 62.10
CA TRP A 930 -12.41 -29.72 61.29
C TRP A 930 -13.03 -28.47 61.91
N PHE A 931 -12.20 -27.49 62.28
CA PHE A 931 -12.59 -26.14 62.64
C PHE A 931 -11.46 -25.14 62.30
N PRO A 932 -11.60 -24.31 61.25
CA PRO A 932 -10.46 -23.57 60.71
C PRO A 932 -9.95 -22.41 61.57
N GLY A 933 -10.64 -22.07 62.66
CA GLY A 933 -10.27 -20.97 63.56
C GLY A 933 -10.36 -19.59 62.94
N THR A 934 -9.93 -18.57 63.68
CA THR A 934 -9.96 -17.16 63.23
C THR A 934 -8.82 -16.77 62.28
N ASP A 935 -7.86 -17.67 62.06
CA ASP A 935 -6.79 -17.50 61.08
C ASP A 935 -6.41 -18.86 60.47
N VAL A 936 -7.01 -19.17 59.32
CA VAL A 936 -6.76 -20.40 58.58
C VAL A 936 -5.33 -20.50 58.04
N THR A 937 -4.61 -19.37 57.90
CA THR A 937 -3.18 -19.38 57.55
C THR A 937 -2.31 -19.82 58.73
N GLN A 938 -2.84 -19.79 59.95
CA GLN A 938 -2.22 -20.39 61.13
C GLN A 938 -2.74 -21.80 61.41
N SER A 939 -4.03 -22.11 61.40
CA SER A 939 -4.49 -23.51 61.63
C SER A 939 -4.05 -24.48 60.53
N LEU A 940 -3.97 -23.99 59.29
CA LEU A 940 -3.83 -24.73 58.03
C LEU A 940 -5.04 -25.57 57.62
N GLU A 941 -6.16 -25.51 58.35
CA GLU A 941 -7.37 -26.32 58.15
C GLU A 941 -8.23 -25.88 56.96
N ALA A 942 -7.58 -25.72 55.81
CA ALA A 942 -8.23 -25.59 54.52
C ALA A 942 -8.77 -26.94 54.02
N ILE A 943 -9.92 -26.92 53.37
CA ILE A 943 -10.54 -28.08 52.73
C ILE A 943 -9.90 -28.28 51.36
N ILE A 944 -9.37 -29.48 51.10
CA ILE A 944 -8.86 -29.91 49.79
C ILE A 944 -9.98 -30.67 49.08
N VAL A 945 -10.38 -30.23 47.89
CA VAL A 945 -11.50 -30.80 47.12
C VAL A 945 -10.96 -31.52 45.89
N PHE A 946 -11.06 -32.86 45.88
CA PHE A 946 -10.53 -33.71 44.82
C PHE A 946 -11.52 -33.87 43.66
N ASP A 947 -11.01 -33.98 42.41
CA ASP A 947 -11.83 -34.44 41.27
C ASP A 947 -12.04 -35.96 41.31
N ALA A 948 -12.72 -36.42 42.37
CA ALA A 948 -13.09 -37.81 42.56
C ALA A 948 -14.41 -37.90 43.32
N ASN A 949 -15.16 -38.96 43.06
CA ASN A 949 -16.43 -39.22 43.74
C ASN A 949 -16.17 -39.56 45.22
N TYR A 950 -17.10 -39.18 46.08
CA TYR A 950 -17.06 -39.52 47.50
C TYR A 950 -17.18 -41.04 47.72
N ASP A 951 -16.21 -41.61 48.41
CA ASP A 951 -16.22 -42.99 48.90
C ASP A 951 -16.45 -43.02 50.42
N ALA A 952 -17.60 -43.55 50.86
CA ALA A 952 -17.95 -43.66 52.26
C ALA A 952 -17.07 -44.64 53.06
N SER A 953 -16.28 -45.50 52.39
CA SER A 953 -15.33 -46.41 53.01
C SER A 953 -13.94 -45.83 53.22
N GLY A 954 -13.58 -44.75 52.50
CA GLY A 954 -12.25 -44.14 52.56
C GLY A 954 -11.14 -44.96 51.90
N SER A 955 -11.46 -45.83 50.93
CA SER A 955 -10.55 -46.82 50.33
C SER A 955 -9.74 -46.30 49.14
N GLN A 956 -9.81 -44.99 48.85
CA GLN A 956 -9.12 -44.36 47.71
C GLN A 956 -7.61 -44.26 47.99
N ILE A 957 -6.87 -45.30 47.59
CA ILE A 957 -5.46 -45.52 47.96
C ILE A 957 -4.53 -44.38 47.54
N GLU A 958 -4.90 -43.62 46.50
CA GLU A 958 -4.24 -42.40 46.02
C GLU A 958 -4.24 -41.24 47.04
N TYR A 959 -5.19 -41.23 47.98
CA TYR A 959 -5.33 -40.22 49.03
C TYR A 959 -4.85 -40.71 50.40
N THR A 960 -4.88 -42.02 50.64
CA THR A 960 -4.42 -42.60 51.91
C THR A 960 -2.96 -43.04 51.86
N GLY A 961 -2.53 -43.63 50.74
CA GLY A 961 -1.41 -44.55 50.70
C GLY A 961 -1.66 -45.80 51.56
N GLY A 962 -0.63 -46.61 51.81
CA GLY A 962 -0.78 -47.84 52.59
C GLY A 962 0.49 -48.68 52.74
N VAL A 963 0.30 -49.96 53.05
CA VAL A 963 1.35 -50.99 53.21
C VAL A 963 1.24 -51.98 52.04
N PHE A 964 2.37 -52.28 51.41
CA PHE A 964 2.48 -53.05 50.17
C PHE A 964 3.53 -54.15 50.37
N GLY A 965 3.11 -55.27 50.98
CA GLY A 965 4.03 -56.33 51.40
C GLY A 965 4.92 -55.86 52.56
N SER A 966 6.23 -55.81 52.34
CA SER A 966 7.22 -55.29 53.31
C SER A 966 7.31 -53.77 53.33
N ASP A 967 6.87 -53.09 52.28
CA ASP A 967 7.07 -51.65 52.10
C ASP A 967 5.85 -50.87 52.56
N SER A 968 6.00 -49.57 52.83
CA SER A 968 4.86 -48.68 53.05
C SER A 968 5.07 -47.32 52.41
N ALA A 969 4.01 -46.78 51.84
CA ALA A 969 3.95 -45.44 51.26
C ALA A 969 2.60 -44.83 51.58
N TRP A 970 2.54 -44.15 52.72
CA TRP A 970 1.41 -43.33 53.16
C TRP A 970 1.42 -41.96 52.46
N ALA A 971 0.24 -41.44 52.14
CA ALA A 971 0.11 -40.23 51.33
C ALA A 971 0.67 -38.96 52.00
N ASP A 972 1.12 -38.02 51.18
CA ASP A 972 1.54 -36.67 51.59
C ASP A 972 1.11 -35.68 50.51
N ILE A 973 0.42 -34.58 50.88
CA ILE A 973 -0.18 -33.65 49.89
C ILE A 973 0.85 -32.85 49.08
N ARG A 974 2.15 -33.05 49.31
CA ARG A 974 3.23 -32.53 48.45
C ARG A 974 3.47 -33.41 47.21
N GLY A 975 2.78 -34.54 47.10
CA GLY A 975 3.08 -35.63 46.19
C GLY A 975 3.95 -36.70 46.87
N TYR A 976 3.66 -37.96 46.60
CA TYR A 976 4.40 -39.12 47.07
C TYR A 976 4.46 -40.21 45.99
N GLN A 977 5.32 -41.21 46.18
CA GLN A 977 5.45 -42.32 45.24
C GLN A 977 5.07 -43.62 45.94
N PHE A 978 4.34 -44.49 45.24
CA PHE A 978 4.14 -45.87 45.66
C PHE A 978 5.42 -46.69 45.42
N PRO A 979 5.72 -47.71 46.26
CA PRO A 979 6.85 -48.59 46.04
C PRO A 979 6.58 -49.53 44.85
N ALA A 980 7.63 -50.12 44.27
CA ALA A 980 7.49 -51.09 43.18
C ALA A 980 6.69 -52.36 43.56
N SER A 981 6.57 -52.64 44.86
CA SER A 981 5.73 -53.70 45.45
C SER A 981 4.22 -53.40 45.42
N ALA A 982 3.80 -52.16 45.14
CA ALA A 982 2.39 -51.76 45.02
C ALA A 982 1.77 -52.16 43.67
N THR A 983 1.89 -53.44 43.30
CA THR A 983 1.52 -53.98 41.97
C THR A 983 0.02 -53.89 41.64
N THR A 984 -0.84 -53.73 42.65
CA THR A 984 -2.29 -53.58 42.49
C THR A 984 -2.75 -52.13 42.27
N VAL A 985 -1.87 -51.15 42.43
CA VAL A 985 -2.20 -49.73 42.23
C VAL A 985 -2.11 -49.37 40.74
N THR A 986 -3.14 -48.71 40.21
CA THR A 986 -3.18 -48.30 38.79
C THR A 986 -2.19 -47.17 38.51
N ASP A 987 -1.77 -47.03 37.25
CA ASP A 987 -0.85 -45.94 36.87
C ASP A 987 -1.48 -44.55 36.97
N GLU A 988 -2.81 -44.45 36.84
CA GLU A 988 -3.54 -43.22 37.13
C GLU A 988 -3.48 -42.87 38.63
N GLN A 989 -3.68 -43.84 39.53
CA GLN A 989 -3.54 -43.60 40.97
C GLN A 989 -2.10 -43.23 41.35
N LYS A 990 -1.08 -43.81 40.69
CA LYS A 990 0.33 -43.39 40.85
C LYS A 990 0.53 -41.95 40.36
N ARG A 991 -0.05 -41.58 39.22
CA ARG A 991 -0.01 -40.21 38.65
C ARG A 991 -0.70 -39.18 39.55
N ILE A 992 -1.82 -39.56 40.17
CA ILE A 992 -2.54 -38.76 41.16
C ILE A 992 -1.69 -38.60 42.43
N ALA A 993 -1.23 -39.68 43.05
CA ALA A 993 -0.39 -39.67 44.24
C ALA A 993 0.91 -38.86 44.06
N ALA A 994 1.52 -38.91 42.87
CA ALA A 994 2.74 -38.18 42.53
C ALA A 994 2.57 -36.65 42.52
N SER A 995 1.34 -36.15 42.36
CA SER A 995 1.07 -34.72 42.22
C SER A 995 0.91 -34.02 43.58
N PRO A 996 1.45 -32.80 43.77
CA PRO A 996 1.07 -31.94 44.89
C PRO A 996 -0.43 -31.65 44.87
N LEU A 997 -1.10 -31.71 46.02
CA LEU A 997 -2.56 -31.64 46.14
C LEU A 997 -3.30 -32.71 45.30
N PHE A 998 -2.62 -33.75 44.82
CA PHE A 998 -3.18 -34.83 44.01
C PHE A 998 -3.94 -34.30 42.78
N ASN A 999 -5.18 -34.72 42.55
CA ASN A 999 -6.12 -34.17 41.56
C ASN A 999 -7.10 -33.16 42.18
N ALA A 1000 -6.68 -32.36 43.18
CA ALA A 1000 -7.53 -31.30 43.72
C ALA A 1000 -7.97 -30.33 42.63
N MET A 1001 -9.26 -29.99 42.59
CA MET A 1001 -9.76 -28.83 41.84
C MET A 1001 -9.53 -27.56 42.64
N TYR A 1002 -9.86 -27.58 43.93
CA TYR A 1002 -9.85 -26.41 44.80
C TYR A 1002 -9.22 -26.70 46.17
N VAL A 1003 -8.59 -25.67 46.75
CA VAL A 1003 -8.31 -25.59 48.19
C VAL A 1003 -9.12 -24.42 48.74
N ILE A 1004 -9.97 -24.70 49.74
CA ILE A 1004 -10.91 -23.74 50.32
C ILE A 1004 -10.41 -23.32 51.70
N SER A 1005 -10.00 -22.05 51.84
CA SER A 1005 -9.48 -21.46 53.08
C SER A 1005 -10.47 -20.44 53.64
N LEU A 1006 -11.06 -20.69 54.82
CA LEU A 1006 -12.04 -19.80 55.45
C LEU A 1006 -11.62 -19.51 56.90
N SER A 1007 -11.40 -18.25 57.28
CA SER A 1007 -11.19 -17.87 58.69
C SER A 1007 -12.51 -17.45 59.35
N ALA A 1008 -12.88 -18.07 60.47
CA ALA A 1008 -14.06 -17.73 61.26
C ALA A 1008 -14.01 -16.26 61.78
N LEU A 1009 -15.16 -15.60 61.88
CA LEU A 1009 -15.26 -14.21 62.40
C LEU A 1009 -14.82 -14.10 63.87
N THR A 1010 -15.12 -15.12 64.66
CA THR A 1010 -14.66 -15.28 66.06
C THR A 1010 -14.35 -16.77 66.32
N ALA A 1011 -13.64 -17.06 67.42
CA ALA A 1011 -13.37 -18.43 67.88
C ALA A 1011 -14.64 -19.23 68.27
N THR A 1012 -15.83 -18.64 68.21
CA THR A 1012 -17.13 -19.27 68.46
C THR A 1012 -18.10 -19.15 67.29
N SER A 1013 -17.67 -18.57 66.16
CA SER A 1013 -18.51 -18.41 64.97
C SER A 1013 -18.58 -19.73 64.21
N THR A 1014 -19.80 -20.14 63.83
CA THR A 1014 -20.08 -21.42 63.16
C THR A 1014 -21.25 -21.26 62.18
N PHE A 1015 -21.39 -22.20 61.26
CA PHE A 1015 -22.48 -22.29 60.29
C PHE A 1015 -23.82 -22.69 60.95
N THR A 1016 -24.92 -22.39 60.26
CA THR A 1016 -26.22 -23.02 60.52
C THR A 1016 -26.37 -24.26 59.63
N ALA A 1017 -27.05 -25.30 60.12
CA ALA A 1017 -27.28 -26.51 59.33
C ALA A 1017 -28.19 -26.22 58.14
N GLY A 1018 -27.72 -26.55 56.92
CA GLY A 1018 -28.37 -26.21 55.66
C GLY A 1018 -27.77 -25.01 54.93
N ASP A 1019 -26.80 -24.30 55.53
CA ASP A 1019 -26.05 -23.25 54.83
C ASP A 1019 -25.21 -23.82 53.66
N VAL A 1020 -25.00 -23.02 52.62
CA VAL A 1020 -24.23 -23.40 51.43
C VAL A 1020 -23.23 -22.32 51.02
N PHE A 1021 -21.95 -22.69 50.90
CA PHE A 1021 -20.93 -21.89 50.20
C PHE A 1021 -20.81 -22.37 48.74
N ARG A 1022 -20.94 -21.44 47.79
CA ARG A 1022 -21.01 -21.69 46.34
C ARG A 1022 -19.74 -21.18 45.68
N VAL A 1023 -19.08 -22.04 44.91
CA VAL A 1023 -17.89 -21.69 44.12
C VAL A 1023 -18.18 -21.99 42.64
N PRO A 1024 -18.53 -20.98 41.83
CA PRO A 1024 -18.67 -21.17 40.39
C PRO A 1024 -17.31 -21.24 39.70
N VAL A 1025 -17.32 -21.64 38.42
CA VAL A 1025 -16.19 -21.42 37.49
C VAL A 1025 -16.37 -20.04 36.84
N GLY A 1026 -15.28 -19.33 36.54
CA GLY A 1026 -15.35 -18.01 35.90
C GLY A 1026 -15.64 -18.12 34.41
N THR A 1027 -14.80 -18.87 33.69
CA THR A 1027 -14.95 -19.19 32.26
C THR A 1027 -14.45 -20.61 32.02
N TYR A 1028 -15.30 -21.46 31.44
CA TYR A 1028 -14.89 -22.79 30.97
C TYR A 1028 -14.15 -22.67 29.62
N PRO A 1029 -13.02 -23.37 29.43
CA PRO A 1029 -12.30 -23.38 28.15
C PRO A 1029 -13.06 -24.21 27.11
N TYR A 1030 -12.64 -24.10 25.84
CA TYR A 1030 -13.01 -25.11 24.82
C TYR A 1030 -12.44 -26.48 25.18
N THR A 1031 -13.22 -27.51 24.91
CA THR A 1031 -12.88 -28.92 25.13
C THR A 1031 -13.18 -29.76 23.88
N ASP A 1032 -12.79 -31.03 23.87
CA ASP A 1032 -13.13 -32.00 22.81
C ASP A 1032 -14.65 -32.25 22.67
N ALA A 1033 -15.48 -31.72 23.59
CA ALA A 1033 -16.94 -31.71 23.49
C ALA A 1033 -17.51 -30.44 22.82
N ASP A 1034 -16.70 -29.40 22.63
CA ASP A 1034 -17.14 -28.13 22.02
C ASP A 1034 -17.13 -28.20 20.50
N SER A 1035 -18.25 -27.80 19.90
CA SER A 1035 -18.38 -27.68 18.45
C SER A 1035 -19.38 -26.60 18.04
N TYR A 1036 -19.13 -25.99 16.88
CA TYR A 1036 -19.98 -24.97 16.27
C TYR A 1036 -20.28 -25.35 14.82
N THR A 1037 -21.51 -25.17 14.36
CA THR A 1037 -21.93 -25.44 13.00
C THR A 1037 -22.45 -24.20 12.29
N PHE A 1038 -22.22 -24.14 10.98
CA PHE A 1038 -22.81 -23.14 10.08
C PHE A 1038 -23.05 -23.76 8.70
N SER A 1039 -23.72 -23.02 7.82
CA SER A 1039 -23.80 -23.38 6.40
C SER A 1039 -23.51 -22.15 5.54
N THR A 1040 -22.96 -22.38 4.35
CA THR A 1040 -22.83 -21.35 3.30
C THR A 1040 -24.06 -21.35 2.40
N LYS A 1041 -24.17 -20.39 1.47
CA LYS A 1041 -25.14 -20.43 0.36
C LYS A 1041 -24.38 -20.76 -0.93
N GLN A 1042 -24.84 -21.73 -1.71
CA GLN A 1042 -24.16 -22.13 -2.95
C GLN A 1042 -24.05 -20.93 -3.91
N GLY A 1043 -22.84 -20.62 -4.37
CA GLY A 1043 -22.58 -19.47 -5.26
C GLY A 1043 -22.93 -18.10 -4.65
N GLY A 1044 -23.20 -18.00 -3.35
CA GLY A 1044 -23.76 -16.80 -2.70
C GLY A 1044 -25.22 -16.50 -3.07
N ALA A 1045 -25.93 -17.42 -3.73
CA ALA A 1045 -27.24 -17.16 -4.34
C ALA A 1045 -28.31 -16.66 -3.33
N LEU A 1046 -29.15 -15.72 -3.78
CA LEU A 1046 -30.32 -15.28 -3.04
C LEU A 1046 -31.45 -16.33 -3.13
N THR A 1047 -32.13 -16.57 -2.02
CA THR A 1047 -33.36 -17.37 -2.00
C THR A 1047 -34.52 -16.63 -2.68
N ASP A 1048 -35.53 -17.36 -3.16
CA ASP A 1048 -36.72 -16.80 -3.82
C ASP A 1048 -37.39 -15.68 -2.99
N ALA A 1049 -37.38 -15.82 -1.65
CA ALA A 1049 -37.88 -14.81 -0.73
C ALA A 1049 -37.02 -13.53 -0.72
N GLU A 1050 -35.70 -13.65 -0.71
CA GLU A 1050 -34.77 -12.51 -0.78
C GLU A 1050 -34.83 -11.82 -2.15
N GLN A 1051 -34.95 -12.58 -3.24
CA GLN A 1051 -35.18 -12.05 -4.59
C GLN A 1051 -36.54 -11.33 -4.68
N LYS A 1052 -37.61 -11.92 -4.09
CA LYS A 1052 -38.93 -11.31 -4.01
C LYS A 1052 -38.91 -10.02 -3.19
N ASP A 1053 -38.15 -9.94 -2.10
CA ASP A 1053 -38.00 -8.70 -1.33
C ASP A 1053 -37.15 -7.64 -2.05
N LEU A 1054 -36.20 -8.05 -2.90
CA LEU A 1054 -35.51 -7.12 -3.79
C LEU A 1054 -36.43 -6.59 -4.90
N PHE A 1055 -37.31 -7.43 -5.46
CA PHE A 1055 -38.39 -6.98 -6.33
C PHE A 1055 -39.36 -6.03 -5.59
N ASN A 1056 -39.68 -6.32 -4.33
CA ASN A 1056 -40.49 -5.43 -3.48
C ASN A 1056 -39.79 -4.08 -3.23
N LYS A 1057 -38.46 -3.97 -3.39
CA LYS A 1057 -37.68 -2.72 -3.36
C LYS A 1057 -37.61 -1.96 -4.71
N VAL A 1058 -38.13 -2.49 -5.82
CA VAL A 1058 -38.09 -1.85 -7.16
C VAL A 1058 -38.54 -0.39 -7.13
N ASN A 1059 -37.75 0.51 -7.70
CA ASN A 1059 -38.01 1.96 -7.66
C ASN A 1059 -37.49 2.69 -8.91
N VAL A 1060 -37.94 3.92 -9.13
CA VAL A 1060 -37.57 4.77 -10.27
C VAL A 1060 -36.90 6.07 -9.80
N TYR A 1061 -35.80 6.47 -10.46
CA TYR A 1061 -35.00 7.65 -10.12
C TYR A 1061 -34.50 8.39 -11.39
N PRO A 1062 -34.42 9.73 -11.41
CA PRO A 1062 -34.99 10.66 -10.44
C PRO A 1062 -36.52 10.64 -10.47
N ASN A 1063 -37.16 10.86 -9.33
CA ASN A 1063 -38.62 10.90 -9.23
C ASN A 1063 -39.06 11.88 -8.12
N PRO A 1064 -39.72 13.00 -8.47
CA PRO A 1064 -39.96 13.48 -9.84
C PRO A 1064 -38.67 13.87 -10.59
N LEU A 1065 -38.70 13.77 -11.92
CA LEU A 1065 -37.70 14.37 -12.81
C LEU A 1065 -38.05 15.86 -13.03
N PHE A 1066 -37.18 16.78 -12.60
CA PHE A 1066 -37.42 18.22 -12.62
C PHE A 1066 -36.59 18.96 -13.69
N ALA A 1067 -36.94 18.78 -14.97
CA ALA A 1067 -36.31 19.40 -16.16
C ALA A 1067 -34.81 19.15 -16.38
N TYR A 1068 -34.14 18.58 -15.38
CA TYR A 1068 -32.73 18.26 -15.28
C TYR A 1068 -32.62 16.89 -14.59
N ASN A 1069 -31.65 16.08 -15.01
CA ASN A 1069 -31.41 14.75 -14.45
C ASN A 1069 -30.09 14.75 -13.65
N PRO A 1070 -30.09 14.49 -12.33
CA PRO A 1070 -28.86 14.45 -11.55
C PRO A 1070 -27.79 13.51 -12.13
N ALA A 1071 -28.20 12.40 -12.75
CA ALA A 1071 -27.29 11.45 -13.37
C ALA A 1071 -26.45 12.04 -14.53
N THR A 1072 -26.93 13.06 -15.25
CA THR A 1072 -26.17 13.71 -16.34
C THR A 1072 -25.11 14.69 -15.85
N SER A 1073 -25.04 15.02 -14.54
CA SER A 1073 -23.82 15.67 -13.98
C SER A 1073 -22.64 14.73 -13.80
N TYR A 1074 -22.86 13.41 -13.83
CA TYR A 1074 -21.82 12.40 -13.58
C TYR A 1074 -21.41 11.66 -14.86
N ASP A 1075 -22.33 11.53 -15.83
CA ASP A 1075 -22.11 10.95 -17.15
C ASP A 1075 -21.84 12.06 -18.19
N ARG A 1076 -20.56 12.31 -18.50
CA ARG A 1076 -20.13 13.36 -19.44
C ARG A 1076 -20.48 13.07 -20.91
N THR A 1077 -21.02 11.90 -21.24
CA THR A 1077 -21.42 11.56 -22.62
C THR A 1077 -22.83 12.05 -22.96
N LEU A 1078 -23.60 12.46 -21.95
CA LEU A 1078 -25.00 12.87 -22.07
C LEU A 1078 -25.15 14.39 -21.91
N SER A 1079 -26.18 14.96 -22.54
CA SER A 1079 -26.49 16.37 -22.33
C SER A 1079 -27.00 16.60 -20.90
N PRO A 1080 -26.64 17.72 -20.22
CA PRO A 1080 -27.20 18.05 -18.91
C PRO A 1080 -28.73 18.04 -18.87
N ASP A 1081 -29.40 18.30 -20.00
CA ASP A 1081 -30.85 18.33 -20.13
C ASP A 1081 -31.47 17.03 -20.71
N ASP A 1082 -30.72 15.93 -20.83
CA ASP A 1082 -31.26 14.69 -21.37
C ASP A 1082 -32.28 14.02 -20.43
N PRO A 1083 -33.55 13.88 -20.84
CA PRO A 1083 -34.60 13.35 -19.99
C PRO A 1083 -34.59 11.84 -20.04
N TYR A 1084 -34.08 11.21 -18.98
CA TYR A 1084 -34.33 9.80 -18.71
C TYR A 1084 -34.64 9.57 -17.23
N VAL A 1085 -35.28 8.44 -16.95
CA VAL A 1085 -35.42 7.89 -15.59
C VAL A 1085 -34.98 6.43 -15.58
N THR A 1086 -34.26 6.04 -14.53
CA THR A 1086 -33.73 4.69 -14.33
C THR A 1086 -34.65 3.93 -13.37
N PHE A 1087 -35.22 2.82 -13.83
CA PHE A 1087 -35.83 1.81 -12.98
C PHE A 1087 -34.72 0.92 -12.39
N THR A 1088 -34.86 0.56 -11.11
CA THR A 1088 -33.81 -0.06 -10.28
C THR A 1088 -34.34 -1.26 -9.50
N ASN A 1089 -33.46 -2.19 -9.13
CA ASN A 1089 -33.77 -3.46 -8.46
C ASN A 1089 -34.61 -4.43 -9.32
N LEU A 1090 -34.48 -4.37 -10.65
CA LEU A 1090 -35.23 -5.20 -11.57
C LEU A 1090 -34.65 -6.65 -11.63
N PRO A 1091 -35.49 -7.70 -11.54
CA PRO A 1091 -35.07 -9.09 -11.77
C PRO A 1091 -34.78 -9.28 -13.27
N ALA A 1092 -34.19 -10.43 -13.65
CA ALA A 1092 -33.84 -10.72 -15.04
C ALA A 1092 -35.06 -10.62 -15.98
N ASP A 1093 -36.15 -11.31 -15.62
CA ASP A 1093 -37.45 -11.36 -16.29
C ASP A 1093 -38.33 -10.16 -15.89
N VAL A 1094 -38.50 -9.16 -16.76
CA VAL A 1094 -39.32 -7.98 -16.40
C VAL A 1094 -39.97 -7.27 -17.59
N THR A 1095 -41.26 -6.96 -17.46
CA THR A 1095 -41.98 -6.05 -18.34
C THR A 1095 -42.40 -4.79 -17.57
N ILE A 1096 -42.08 -3.61 -18.09
CA ILE A 1096 -42.54 -2.32 -17.55
C ILE A 1096 -43.53 -1.70 -18.54
N ARG A 1097 -44.80 -1.54 -18.13
CA ARG A 1097 -45.83 -0.84 -18.90
C ARG A 1097 -46.10 0.53 -18.28
N ILE A 1098 -45.87 1.58 -19.05
CA ILE A 1098 -45.97 2.98 -18.59
C ILE A 1098 -47.24 3.61 -19.17
N TYR A 1099 -48.03 4.24 -18.32
CA TYR A 1099 -49.34 4.81 -18.61
C TYR A 1099 -49.45 6.27 -18.14
N THR A 1100 -50.38 7.01 -18.75
CA THR A 1100 -50.91 8.25 -18.15
C THR A 1100 -51.75 7.94 -16.91
N VAL A 1101 -52.05 8.94 -16.07
CA VAL A 1101 -53.05 8.80 -14.98
C VAL A 1101 -54.45 8.46 -15.51
N SER A 1102 -54.76 8.78 -16.77
CA SER A 1102 -56.00 8.39 -17.45
C SER A 1102 -55.99 6.96 -18.04
N GLY A 1103 -54.92 6.17 -17.81
CA GLY A 1103 -54.84 4.77 -18.24
C GLY A 1103 -54.45 4.54 -19.69
N ALA A 1104 -54.06 5.58 -20.44
CA ALA A 1104 -53.55 5.41 -21.80
C ALA A 1104 -52.11 4.87 -21.77
N LEU A 1105 -51.84 3.78 -22.49
CA LEU A 1105 -50.50 3.21 -22.63
C LEU A 1105 -49.60 4.19 -23.40
N ILE A 1106 -48.39 4.40 -22.87
CA ILE A 1106 -47.38 5.33 -23.40
C ILE A 1106 -46.18 4.55 -23.95
N ARG A 1107 -45.68 3.57 -23.19
CA ARG A 1107 -44.51 2.77 -23.56
C ARG A 1107 -44.54 1.41 -22.86
N THR A 1108 -44.27 0.36 -23.62
CA THR A 1108 -43.82 -0.94 -23.10
C THR A 1108 -42.29 -1.01 -23.15
N LEU A 1109 -41.68 -1.55 -22.09
CA LEU A 1109 -40.25 -1.86 -21.97
C LEU A 1109 -40.08 -3.27 -21.41
N THR A 1110 -39.00 -3.94 -21.77
CA THR A 1110 -38.75 -5.38 -21.52
C THR A 1110 -37.33 -5.61 -20.99
N GLU A 1111 -36.98 -6.85 -20.67
CA GLU A 1111 -35.61 -7.27 -20.37
C GLU A 1111 -34.61 -6.97 -21.50
N ALA A 1112 -35.08 -6.78 -22.74
CA ALA A 1112 -34.26 -6.35 -23.89
C ALA A 1112 -34.03 -4.83 -23.95
N ASP A 1113 -34.80 -4.01 -23.21
CA ASP A 1113 -34.59 -2.55 -23.09
C ASP A 1113 -33.64 -2.20 -21.92
N LYS A 1114 -33.05 -3.19 -21.24
CA LYS A 1114 -32.15 -3.01 -20.08
C LYS A 1114 -30.80 -2.43 -20.46
N THR A 1115 -30.24 -1.65 -19.52
CA THR A 1115 -29.06 -0.80 -19.76
C THR A 1115 -27.81 -1.58 -20.15
N ASP A 1116 -27.60 -2.74 -19.53
CA ASP A 1116 -26.42 -3.62 -19.71
C ASP A 1116 -26.85 -5.06 -20.05
N GLY A 1117 -27.98 -5.20 -20.76
CA GLY A 1117 -28.57 -6.48 -21.13
C GLY A 1117 -29.44 -7.15 -20.05
N PRO A 1118 -29.97 -8.37 -20.31
CA PRO A 1118 -31.07 -8.95 -19.53
C PRO A 1118 -30.81 -9.16 -18.04
N SER A 1119 -29.56 -9.37 -17.63
CA SER A 1119 -29.16 -9.53 -16.22
C SER A 1119 -29.08 -8.21 -15.45
N SER A 1120 -28.98 -7.06 -16.12
CA SER A 1120 -28.82 -5.76 -15.44
C SER A 1120 -30.02 -5.43 -14.55
N PRO A 1121 -29.81 -4.96 -13.31
CA PRO A 1121 -30.89 -4.51 -12.43
C PRO A 1121 -31.42 -3.11 -12.81
N PHE A 1122 -30.91 -2.51 -13.90
CA PHE A 1122 -31.15 -1.14 -14.32
C PHE A 1122 -31.78 -1.06 -15.72
N LEU A 1123 -32.87 -0.30 -15.86
CA LEU A 1123 -33.52 -0.01 -17.15
C LEU A 1123 -33.77 1.50 -17.26
N ARG A 1124 -33.08 2.17 -18.19
CA ARG A 1124 -33.24 3.61 -18.47
C ARG A 1124 -34.40 3.83 -19.47
N TRP A 1125 -35.47 4.51 -19.05
CA TRP A 1125 -36.49 5.01 -19.98
C TRP A 1125 -36.13 6.43 -20.45
N ASP A 1126 -36.01 6.61 -21.77
CA ASP A 1126 -35.63 7.84 -22.47
C ASP A 1126 -36.76 8.89 -22.62
N LEU A 1127 -37.83 8.74 -21.84
CA LEU A 1127 -39.07 9.53 -21.90
C LEU A 1127 -39.71 9.61 -23.31
N LYS A 1128 -39.49 8.60 -24.17
CA LYS A 1128 -40.21 8.46 -25.45
C LYS A 1128 -41.34 7.44 -25.38
N ASN A 1129 -42.42 7.70 -26.12
CA ASN A 1129 -43.51 6.74 -26.32
C ASN A 1129 -43.12 5.65 -27.34
N GLU A 1130 -44.03 4.71 -27.63
CA GLU A 1130 -43.79 3.64 -28.62
C GLU A 1130 -43.51 4.19 -30.03
N SER A 1131 -44.12 5.32 -30.40
CA SER A 1131 -43.85 6.06 -31.64
C SER A 1131 -42.56 6.90 -31.62
N ARG A 1132 -41.66 6.68 -30.64
CA ARG A 1132 -40.39 7.40 -30.43
C ARG A 1132 -40.52 8.93 -30.29
N ARG A 1133 -41.68 9.44 -29.84
CA ARG A 1133 -41.89 10.87 -29.54
C ARG A 1133 -41.75 11.12 -28.03
N ARG A 1134 -41.12 12.24 -27.63
CA ARG A 1134 -41.02 12.64 -26.21
C ARG A 1134 -42.42 12.81 -25.61
N VAL A 1135 -42.61 12.34 -24.37
CA VAL A 1135 -43.85 12.48 -23.60
C VAL A 1135 -44.00 13.90 -23.03
N ALA A 1136 -45.20 14.29 -22.61
CA ALA A 1136 -45.43 15.61 -22.01
C ALA A 1136 -45.00 15.67 -20.53
N SER A 1137 -44.80 16.87 -19.99
CA SER A 1137 -44.76 17.09 -18.54
C SER A 1137 -46.09 16.66 -17.90
N GLY A 1138 -46.04 15.89 -16.81
CA GLY A 1138 -47.21 15.34 -16.15
C GLY A 1138 -46.90 14.20 -15.18
N MET A 1139 -47.95 13.59 -14.65
CA MET A 1139 -47.86 12.38 -13.83
C MET A 1139 -48.09 11.13 -14.68
N TYR A 1140 -47.33 10.08 -14.38
CA TYR A 1140 -47.36 8.78 -15.03
C TYR A 1140 -47.43 7.66 -14.00
N MET A 1141 -47.90 6.49 -14.43
CA MET A 1141 -47.88 5.25 -13.65
C MET A 1141 -47.09 4.19 -14.43
N ALA A 1142 -46.20 3.47 -13.76
CA ALA A 1142 -45.53 2.31 -14.33
C ALA A 1142 -45.98 1.06 -13.57
N ILE A 1143 -46.46 0.05 -14.30
CA ILE A 1143 -46.68 -1.30 -13.79
C ILE A 1143 -45.45 -2.11 -14.18
N VAL A 1144 -44.69 -2.54 -13.18
CA VAL A 1144 -43.53 -3.43 -13.34
C VAL A 1144 -44.00 -4.84 -13.02
N SER A 1145 -44.04 -5.73 -14.01
CA SER A 1145 -44.48 -7.12 -13.88
C SER A 1145 -43.28 -8.07 -14.10
N SER A 1146 -43.09 -9.04 -13.22
CA SER A 1146 -42.19 -10.20 -13.40
C SER A 1146 -43.00 -11.49 -13.32
N PRO A 1147 -42.82 -12.45 -14.26
CA PRO A 1147 -43.36 -13.80 -14.16
C PRO A 1147 -43.11 -14.48 -12.80
N GLY A 1148 -41.90 -14.37 -12.23
CA GLY A 1148 -41.57 -14.96 -10.94
C GLY A 1148 -42.13 -14.20 -9.73
N PHE A 1149 -42.14 -12.86 -9.77
CA PHE A 1149 -42.35 -12.04 -8.57
C PHE A 1149 -43.65 -11.22 -8.55
N GLY A 1150 -44.50 -11.33 -9.57
CA GLY A 1150 -45.77 -10.62 -9.68
C GLY A 1150 -45.62 -9.17 -10.11
N GLU A 1151 -46.48 -8.28 -9.61
CA GLU A 1151 -46.52 -6.87 -10.05
C GLU A 1151 -46.19 -5.86 -8.95
N LYS A 1152 -45.54 -4.76 -9.34
CA LYS A 1152 -45.37 -3.55 -8.52
C LYS A 1152 -45.78 -2.30 -9.30
N ILE A 1153 -46.58 -1.45 -8.68
CA ILE A 1153 -47.04 -0.18 -9.27
C ILE A 1153 -46.18 0.97 -8.73
N LEU A 1154 -45.62 1.76 -9.63
CA LEU A 1154 -44.88 2.99 -9.35
C LEU A 1154 -45.64 4.21 -9.89
N LYS A 1155 -45.49 5.36 -9.23
CA LYS A 1155 -45.97 6.67 -9.69
C LYS A 1155 -44.76 7.56 -9.97
N LEU A 1156 -44.69 8.16 -11.15
CA LEU A 1156 -43.57 8.98 -11.61
C LEU A 1156 -44.05 10.37 -12.00
N GLY A 1157 -43.41 11.41 -11.44
CA GLY A 1157 -43.62 12.80 -11.85
C GLY A 1157 -42.57 13.23 -12.86
N ILE A 1158 -43.00 13.86 -13.96
CA ILE A 1158 -42.13 14.29 -15.05
C ILE A 1158 -42.37 15.76 -15.35
N VAL A 1159 -41.31 16.56 -15.34
CA VAL A 1159 -41.28 17.93 -15.88
C VAL A 1159 -40.16 17.97 -16.91
N GLN A 1160 -40.48 18.26 -18.17
CA GLN A 1160 -39.47 18.41 -19.24
C GLN A 1160 -39.04 19.88 -19.40
N PRO A 1161 -37.79 20.14 -19.83
CA PRO A 1161 -37.31 21.48 -20.13
C PRO A 1161 -38.01 22.06 -21.36
N MET A 1162 -38.38 23.35 -21.28
CA MET A 1162 -39.08 24.06 -22.34
C MET A 1162 -38.11 24.51 -23.44
N LYS A 1163 -37.95 23.69 -24.49
CA LYS A 1163 -37.16 24.06 -25.69
C LYS A 1163 -37.99 24.95 -26.62
N GLN A 1164 -37.80 26.26 -26.54
CA GLN A 1164 -38.26 27.19 -27.56
C GLN A 1164 -37.28 27.21 -28.76
N ILE A 1165 -37.82 27.35 -29.96
CA ILE A 1165 -37.04 27.73 -31.15
C ILE A 1165 -36.90 29.25 -31.11
N THR A 1166 -35.68 29.77 -31.19
CA THR A 1166 -35.40 31.20 -31.34
C THR A 1166 -36.08 31.72 -32.61
N ARG A 1167 -36.85 32.82 -32.50
CA ARG A 1167 -37.83 33.23 -33.50
C ARG A 1167 -37.35 34.38 -34.38
#